data_AF-A0A8G0PMJ1-F1
#
_entry.id   AF-A0A8G0PMJ1-F1
#
_cell.length_a   1.000
_cell.length_b   1.000
_cell.length_c   1.000
_cell.angle_alpha   90.00
_cell.angle_beta   90.00
_cell.angle_gamma   90.00
#
_symmetry.space_group_name_H-M   'P 1'
#
loop_
_entity.id
_entity.type
_entity.pdbx_description
1 polymer ?
#
loop_
_entity_poly.entity_id
_entity_poly.type
_entity_poly.pdbx_seq_one_letter_code
_entity_poly.pdbx_strand_id
1 'polypeptide(L)'
;MATIPEQCTVLVIGGGPAGSYAASALAREGIEVVLLEADKFPRYHIGESMLPSMRHFLKFIDAYEKWDAHGFNVKKGGAFRLNWSRPETYTDFIAAGGPEGYAWNVVRSEADELLFKHAAECGVKTFDETKVASIEFAPATSDSQSLGRPVSATWTRKDGSSGTVSFDYVVDASGRAGLISTKYLKNRSYNQGLKNVASWGYWKNGGVHGVGTHKEGAPYFEALKDGSGWVWFIPLHNGRHSVGVVQNQEMAAKKKREMAEPSSKGFYVESLDLVPGIKELLANAELVSEIKSASDWSYSASKYAFPGVRIAGDAGSFIDPFFSSGVHLALSGGLSAATTIAAAIRGDCSEEVASSWHDKKTAESYTRFLVVVSSALKQIRSQDEPVINDFDEETFERAFDLFRPIIQGQVDADARGKLTQAEISKTVEFCFKAFAHVSFEEKEALVKKLKELGLDGDAYDESNRKALDELEKKLTPEEQSILKTLKGRRMVRPEDSLNIDNFTLDSIDGLAPRLEHGQLGLTVAKKAEVSFTRHDPLSFLNGESKAVKKALQNGHVETNGSSEAHINDATNGDKPLNGDSKNEDQSVASLVAGLVASEKSIPPASLDESNRHRLIASLQESAEELETPYDSMLRFLNAGRQIALIKIGGDLGVFKSLAESKTPLSSEELAKPTMADPTLVGRIMRYLVANRLAAETAPDQYVARKMTYALADPRIESPMRFFHAVSSPAFQALPDFLKETGYQNRPEASALQKGLNTELGLFPWLKQHPDLLKDFQSLMGIPKEGNCLDVIPLESAVISDHEGPVFVDIGGNTGHQAKHLLAKYPELAGRVVVQDREETIKNASDVKGFQLMAHNFFNTQPVKGAKYYYLRAILHNWDDDKAAQILSNIVPSMSADSLVLIDEVVIADQGSHVWPAGLDLQMYTLFGSSERTASQWDSILDRAGLRPVAVKKYAPVMGSSVIFAAPKLVDASLNEQHSLADTYVSKPTTVTVN
;
A
#
# COMPACT_ATOMS: atom_id res chain seq x y z
N MET A 1 -42.60 -32.92 21.65
CA MET A 1 -41.51 -32.29 20.85
C MET A 1 -42.04 -30.98 20.33
N ALA A 2 -41.20 -29.97 20.11
CA ALA A 2 -41.64 -28.78 19.37
C ALA A 2 -41.93 -29.19 17.91
N THR A 3 -43.06 -28.73 17.36
CA THR A 3 -43.40 -28.93 15.96
C THR A 3 -42.62 -27.92 15.11
N ILE A 4 -42.10 -28.34 13.97
CA ILE A 4 -41.47 -27.43 13.01
C ILE A 4 -42.57 -26.49 12.46
N PRO A 5 -42.37 -25.15 12.46
CA PRO A 5 -43.36 -24.22 11.95
C PRO A 5 -43.68 -24.45 10.47
N GLU A 6 -44.93 -24.20 10.08
CA GLU A 6 -45.35 -24.23 8.67
C GLU A 6 -44.81 -23.03 7.88
N GLN A 7 -44.49 -21.93 8.56
CA GLN A 7 -43.94 -20.69 7.98
C GLN A 7 -42.93 -20.01 8.93
N CYS A 8 -42.02 -19.21 8.38
CA CYS A 8 -41.10 -18.32 9.11
C CYS A 8 -40.62 -17.18 8.19
N THR A 9 -40.01 -16.11 8.71
CA THR A 9 -39.42 -15.07 7.82
C THR A 9 -38.12 -15.56 7.19
N VAL A 10 -37.23 -16.17 7.97
CA VAL A 10 -35.94 -16.68 7.48
C VAL A 10 -35.74 -18.15 7.84
N LEU A 11 -35.51 -18.98 6.82
CA LEU A 11 -35.04 -20.35 6.99
C LEU A 11 -33.51 -20.40 6.92
N VAL A 12 -32.87 -20.98 7.93
CA VAL A 12 -31.42 -21.26 7.92
C VAL A 12 -31.19 -22.77 7.82
N ILE A 13 -30.44 -23.18 6.80
CA ILE A 13 -30.16 -24.59 6.53
C ILE A 13 -28.74 -24.90 6.99
N GLY A 14 -28.59 -25.74 8.02
CA GLY A 14 -27.32 -26.11 8.63
C GLY A 14 -27.03 -25.37 9.94
N GLY A 15 -26.64 -26.10 10.98
CA GLY A 15 -26.30 -25.60 12.32
C GLY A 15 -24.81 -25.49 12.60
N GLY A 16 -23.97 -25.46 11.56
CA GLY A 16 -22.55 -25.12 11.71
C GLY A 16 -22.33 -23.62 12.00
N PRO A 17 -21.07 -23.19 12.15
CA PRO A 17 -20.74 -21.82 12.55
C PRO A 17 -21.43 -20.72 11.73
N ALA A 18 -21.49 -20.85 10.40
CA ALA A 18 -22.18 -19.87 9.55
C ALA A 18 -23.68 -19.75 9.85
N GLY A 19 -24.39 -20.87 9.94
CA GLY A 19 -25.84 -20.90 10.09
C GLY A 19 -26.28 -20.49 11.49
N SER A 20 -25.68 -21.07 12.54
CA SER A 20 -25.98 -20.69 13.91
C SER A 20 -25.63 -19.24 14.21
N TYR A 21 -24.57 -18.70 13.61
CA TYR A 21 -24.24 -17.28 13.73
C TYR A 21 -25.24 -16.37 13.01
N ALA A 22 -25.55 -16.65 11.74
CA ALA A 22 -26.54 -15.88 10.97
C ALA A 22 -27.92 -15.86 11.65
N ALA A 23 -28.35 -17.01 12.17
CA ALA A 23 -29.61 -17.14 12.89
C ALA A 23 -29.61 -16.35 14.20
N SER A 24 -28.52 -16.42 14.99
CA SER A 24 -28.38 -15.64 16.23
C SER A 24 -28.44 -14.14 15.96
N ALA A 25 -27.72 -13.67 14.94
CA ALA A 25 -27.69 -12.27 14.54
C ALA A 25 -29.07 -11.77 14.07
N LEU A 26 -29.79 -12.55 13.24
CA LEU A 26 -31.13 -12.19 12.78
C LEU A 26 -32.18 -12.20 13.90
N ALA A 27 -32.17 -13.19 14.79
CA ALA A 27 -33.15 -13.29 15.87
C ALA A 27 -33.02 -12.14 16.90
N ARG A 28 -31.80 -11.65 17.14
CA ARG A 28 -31.52 -10.46 17.98
C ARG A 28 -32.12 -9.16 17.39
N GLU A 29 -32.39 -9.13 16.10
CA GLU A 29 -33.10 -8.04 15.41
C GLU A 29 -34.63 -8.19 15.43
N GLY A 30 -35.16 -9.22 16.11
CA GLY A 30 -36.59 -9.52 16.19
C GLY A 30 -37.15 -10.22 14.95
N ILE A 31 -36.30 -10.71 14.04
CA ILE A 31 -36.70 -11.44 12.83
C ILE A 31 -37.01 -12.90 13.19
N GLU A 32 -38.12 -13.46 12.69
CA GLU A 32 -38.46 -14.87 12.94
C GLU A 32 -37.54 -15.80 12.13
N VAL A 33 -36.72 -16.58 12.84
CA VAL A 33 -35.79 -17.54 12.24
C VAL A 33 -36.11 -18.98 12.66
N VAL A 34 -36.17 -19.88 11.67
CA VAL A 34 -36.13 -21.33 11.87
C VAL A 34 -34.78 -21.84 11.37
N LEU A 35 -34.08 -22.64 12.18
CA LEU A 35 -32.80 -23.25 11.80
C LEU A 35 -32.92 -24.78 11.84
N LEU A 36 -32.63 -25.42 10.71
CA LEU A 36 -32.72 -26.87 10.52
C LEU A 36 -31.33 -27.48 10.28
N GLU A 37 -30.88 -28.35 11.20
CA GLU A 37 -29.64 -29.12 11.10
C GLU A 37 -29.95 -30.59 10.85
N ALA A 38 -29.26 -31.21 9.89
CA ALA A 38 -29.51 -32.59 9.47
C ALA A 38 -29.00 -33.62 10.49
N ASP A 39 -27.92 -33.31 11.19
CA ASP A 39 -27.34 -34.16 12.22
C ASP A 39 -27.84 -33.88 13.63
N LYS A 40 -27.45 -34.71 14.59
CA LYS A 40 -27.77 -34.54 16.01
C LYS A 40 -26.61 -33.82 16.69
N PHE A 41 -26.85 -32.81 17.52
CA PHE A 41 -25.78 -32.24 18.34
C PHE A 41 -25.55 -33.04 19.64
N PRO A 42 -24.29 -33.15 20.12
CA PRO A 42 -23.05 -32.74 19.49
C PRO A 42 -22.61 -33.68 18.33
N ARG A 43 -22.23 -33.13 17.17
CA ARG A 43 -21.72 -33.89 16.01
C ARG A 43 -20.27 -33.59 15.67
N TYR A 44 -19.54 -34.62 15.23
CA TYR A 44 -18.15 -34.48 14.78
C TYR A 44 -18.02 -33.55 13.55
N HIS A 45 -17.00 -32.68 13.54
CA HIS A 45 -16.55 -31.93 12.37
C HIS A 45 -15.03 -31.66 12.47
N ILE A 46 -14.36 -31.34 11.36
CA ILE A 46 -12.94 -30.93 11.33
C ILE A 46 -12.80 -29.40 11.16
N GLY A 47 -11.60 -28.86 11.40
CA GLY A 47 -11.32 -27.42 11.33
C GLY A 47 -11.39 -26.79 12.72
N GLU A 48 -10.33 -27.02 13.50
CA GLU A 48 -10.32 -26.91 14.96
C GLU A 48 -9.51 -25.71 15.48
N SER A 49 -8.64 -25.13 14.66
CA SER A 49 -7.90 -23.92 15.01
C SER A 49 -8.63 -22.67 14.52
N MET A 50 -8.80 -21.67 15.38
CA MET A 50 -9.53 -20.42 15.09
C MET A 50 -8.59 -19.23 14.86
N LEU A 51 -9.16 -18.14 14.36
CA LEU A 51 -8.48 -16.85 14.17
C LEU A 51 -8.95 -15.81 15.21
N PRO A 52 -8.12 -14.81 15.58
CA PRO A 52 -8.46 -13.80 16.60
C PRO A 52 -9.75 -13.03 16.31
N SER A 53 -10.05 -12.79 15.03
CA SER A 53 -11.32 -12.23 14.54
C SER A 53 -12.58 -12.88 15.13
N MET A 54 -12.53 -14.18 15.46
CA MET A 54 -13.65 -14.90 16.09
C MET A 54 -14.16 -14.21 17.37
N ARG A 55 -13.26 -13.54 18.12
CA ARG A 55 -13.61 -12.80 19.34
C ARG A 55 -14.60 -11.67 19.08
N HIS A 56 -14.51 -11.01 17.92
CA HIS A 56 -15.39 -9.92 17.53
C HIS A 56 -16.77 -10.42 17.13
N PHE A 57 -16.83 -11.47 16.32
CA PHE A 57 -18.07 -12.17 15.97
C PHE A 57 -18.81 -12.64 17.23
N LEU A 58 -18.14 -13.38 18.13
CA LEU A 58 -18.76 -13.86 19.37
C LEU A 58 -19.31 -12.74 20.26
N LYS A 59 -18.63 -11.58 20.32
CA LYS A 59 -19.11 -10.41 21.09
C LYS A 59 -20.35 -9.76 20.47
N PHE A 60 -20.48 -9.73 19.15
CA PHE A 60 -21.64 -9.13 18.49
C PHE A 60 -22.96 -9.87 18.79
N ILE A 61 -22.89 -11.19 18.96
CA ILE A 61 -24.06 -12.02 19.30
C ILE A 61 -24.22 -12.31 20.81
N ASP A 62 -23.37 -11.77 21.70
CA ASP A 62 -23.29 -12.09 23.14
C ASP A 62 -22.96 -13.57 23.46
N ALA A 63 -22.19 -14.23 22.59
CA ALA A 63 -21.69 -15.60 22.80
C ALA A 63 -20.31 -15.65 23.47
N TYR A 64 -19.63 -14.51 23.63
CA TYR A 64 -18.22 -14.44 24.01
C TYR A 64 -17.92 -15.03 25.39
N GLU A 65 -18.63 -14.60 26.43
CA GLU A 65 -18.40 -15.02 27.81
C GLU A 65 -18.63 -16.52 27.97
N LYS A 66 -19.67 -17.04 27.33
CA LYS A 66 -20.01 -18.47 27.31
C LYS A 66 -18.93 -19.30 26.62
N TRP A 67 -18.40 -18.81 25.50
CA TRP A 67 -17.35 -19.48 24.73
C TRP A 67 -16.01 -19.51 25.48
N ASP A 68 -15.61 -18.39 26.08
CA ASP A 68 -14.37 -18.27 26.86
C ASP A 68 -14.45 -19.15 28.13
N ALA A 69 -15.61 -19.15 28.81
CA ALA A 69 -15.87 -19.98 29.99
C ALA A 69 -15.92 -21.49 29.72
N HIS A 70 -16.07 -21.95 28.46
CA HIS A 70 -16.01 -23.37 28.11
C HIS A 70 -14.59 -23.96 28.30
N GLY A 71 -13.55 -23.12 28.33
CA GLY A 71 -12.18 -23.57 28.58
C GLY A 71 -11.48 -24.21 27.37
N PHE A 72 -11.85 -23.80 26.14
CA PHE A 72 -11.10 -24.19 24.94
C PHE A 72 -9.62 -23.79 25.02
N ASN A 73 -8.74 -24.52 24.32
CA ASN A 73 -7.30 -24.31 24.42
C ASN A 73 -6.91 -22.96 23.79
N VAL A 74 -6.40 -22.02 24.60
CA VAL A 74 -6.02 -20.68 24.13
C VAL A 74 -4.86 -20.75 23.13
N LYS A 75 -5.07 -20.17 21.94
CA LYS A 75 -4.09 -20.06 20.86
C LYS A 75 -3.53 -18.64 20.83
N LYS A 76 -2.25 -18.47 21.19
CA LYS A 76 -1.55 -17.18 21.19
C LYS A 76 -0.91 -16.81 19.84
N GLY A 77 -0.86 -17.74 18.91
CA GLY A 77 -0.22 -17.58 17.60
C GLY A 77 -0.23 -18.87 16.79
N GLY A 78 0.72 -19.00 15.87
CA GLY A 78 0.99 -20.25 15.14
C GLY A 78 2.41 -20.27 14.58
N ALA A 79 3.07 -21.44 14.66
CA ALA A 79 4.43 -21.64 14.18
C ALA A 79 4.42 -22.37 12.83
N PHE A 80 5.18 -21.88 11.86
CA PHE A 80 5.14 -22.32 10.47
C PHE A 80 6.55 -22.57 9.94
N ARG A 81 6.80 -23.76 9.43
CA ARG A 81 8.02 -24.11 8.69
C ARG A 81 7.64 -24.40 7.24
N LEU A 82 8.00 -23.48 6.34
CA LEU A 82 7.63 -23.58 4.91
C LEU A 82 8.63 -24.38 4.07
N ASN A 83 9.91 -24.42 4.47
CA ASN A 83 10.93 -25.23 3.82
C ASN A 83 11.99 -25.70 4.83
N TRP A 84 13.08 -26.30 4.33
CA TRP A 84 14.09 -26.94 5.16
C TRP A 84 15.42 -26.18 5.21
N SER A 85 15.67 -25.26 4.27
CA SER A 85 16.82 -24.34 4.31
C SER A 85 16.68 -23.22 5.35
N ARG A 86 15.45 -22.77 5.66
CA ARG A 86 15.19 -21.63 6.57
C ARG A 86 14.58 -22.06 7.91
N PRO A 87 14.73 -21.25 8.98
CA PRO A 87 14.08 -21.48 10.25
C PRO A 87 12.55 -21.38 10.14
N GLU A 88 11.86 -21.87 11.17
CA GLU A 88 10.43 -21.62 11.35
C GLU A 88 10.14 -20.13 11.63
N THR A 89 9.03 -19.63 11.07
CA THR A 89 8.48 -18.31 11.38
C THR A 89 7.29 -18.45 12.35
N TYR A 90 6.96 -17.40 13.08
CA TYR A 90 5.89 -17.40 14.07
C TYR A 90 5.00 -16.16 13.92
N THR A 91 3.69 -16.38 13.75
CA THR A 91 2.72 -15.29 13.84
C THR A 91 2.25 -15.16 15.28
N ASP A 92 2.85 -14.21 16.02
CA ASP A 92 2.45 -13.89 17.38
C ASP A 92 1.20 -13.00 17.37
N PHE A 93 0.07 -13.53 17.85
CA PHE A 93 -1.15 -12.76 17.92
C PHE A 93 -1.19 -11.83 19.15
N ILE A 94 -0.46 -12.13 20.22
CA ILE A 94 -0.39 -11.31 21.44
C ILE A 94 0.50 -10.09 21.22
N ALA A 95 1.65 -10.26 20.56
CA ALA A 95 2.52 -9.15 20.20
C ALA A 95 1.81 -8.16 19.24
N ALA A 96 0.98 -8.68 18.33
CA ALA A 96 0.22 -7.88 17.37
C ALA A 96 -1.08 -7.25 17.94
N GLY A 97 -1.88 -8.04 18.66
CA GLY A 97 -3.21 -7.67 19.15
C GLY A 97 -3.27 -7.22 20.61
N GLY A 98 -2.15 -7.26 21.32
CA GLY A 98 -2.08 -7.07 22.77
C GLY A 98 -2.63 -8.28 23.56
N PRO A 99 -2.94 -8.12 24.86
CA PRO A 99 -3.47 -9.21 25.71
C PRO A 99 -4.74 -9.87 25.15
N GLU A 100 -5.47 -9.12 24.32
CA GLU A 100 -6.73 -9.49 23.68
C GLU A 100 -6.54 -10.18 22.31
N GLY A 101 -5.30 -10.34 21.83
CA GLY A 101 -5.01 -10.83 20.49
C GLY A 101 -5.22 -12.33 20.27
N TYR A 102 -5.54 -13.11 21.31
CA TYR A 102 -5.62 -14.57 21.20
C TYR A 102 -6.78 -15.10 20.36
N ALA A 103 -6.75 -16.41 20.09
CA ALA A 103 -7.83 -17.21 19.53
C ALA A 103 -7.94 -18.52 20.32
N TRP A 104 -8.64 -19.54 19.79
CA TRP A 104 -8.73 -20.85 20.42
C TRP A 104 -8.45 -22.00 19.44
N ASN A 105 -8.00 -23.13 19.97
CA ASN A 105 -8.13 -24.44 19.37
C ASN A 105 -9.27 -25.18 20.08
N VAL A 106 -10.27 -25.67 19.34
CA VAL A 106 -11.54 -26.15 19.88
C VAL A 106 -11.84 -27.57 19.43
N VAL A 107 -12.58 -28.31 20.26
CA VAL A 107 -13.23 -29.56 19.84
C VAL A 107 -14.51 -29.17 19.10
N ARG A 108 -14.53 -29.35 17.78
CA ARG A 108 -15.61 -28.79 16.93
C ARG A 108 -17.02 -29.28 17.25
N SER A 109 -17.17 -30.48 17.80
CA SER A 109 -18.48 -31.00 18.22
C SER A 109 -19.07 -30.24 19.41
N GLU A 110 -18.24 -29.73 20.29
CA GLU A 110 -18.63 -28.90 21.45
C GLU A 110 -18.86 -27.45 21.02
N ALA A 111 -17.95 -26.92 20.19
CA ALA A 111 -18.00 -25.56 19.67
C ALA A 111 -19.23 -25.28 18.79
N ASP A 112 -19.55 -26.18 17.86
CA ASP A 112 -20.75 -26.04 17.02
C ASP A 112 -22.03 -26.18 17.87
N GLU A 113 -22.05 -27.09 18.85
CA GLU A 113 -23.19 -27.27 19.77
C GLU A 113 -23.43 -26.02 20.63
N LEU A 114 -22.35 -25.37 21.12
CA LEU A 114 -22.43 -24.14 21.91
C LEU A 114 -23.08 -23.00 21.10
N LEU A 115 -22.66 -22.81 19.84
CA LEU A 115 -23.26 -21.82 18.93
C LEU A 115 -24.72 -22.18 18.57
N PHE A 116 -25.02 -23.46 18.33
CA PHE A 116 -26.38 -23.91 18.03
C PHE A 116 -27.36 -23.70 19.19
N LYS A 117 -26.94 -24.01 20.42
CA LYS A 117 -27.73 -23.74 21.64
C LYS A 117 -27.88 -22.24 21.89
N HIS A 118 -26.81 -21.47 21.68
CA HIS A 118 -26.86 -20.02 21.82
C HIS A 118 -27.84 -19.37 20.81
N ALA A 119 -27.93 -19.86 19.57
CA ALA A 119 -28.96 -19.43 18.63
C ALA A 119 -30.39 -19.64 19.18
N ALA A 120 -30.64 -20.78 19.83
CA ALA A 120 -31.92 -21.04 20.48
C ALA A 120 -32.21 -20.07 21.64
N GLU A 121 -31.19 -19.71 22.44
CA GLU A 121 -31.29 -18.71 23.50
C GLU A 121 -31.54 -17.28 22.95
N CYS A 122 -31.04 -16.96 21.76
CA CYS A 122 -31.38 -15.73 21.03
C CYS A 122 -32.82 -15.71 20.45
N GLY A 123 -33.59 -16.79 20.60
CA GLY A 123 -34.98 -16.89 20.12
C GLY A 123 -35.17 -17.64 18.80
N VAL A 124 -34.11 -18.22 18.22
CA VAL A 124 -34.22 -19.05 17.00
C VAL A 124 -34.95 -20.36 17.30
N LYS A 125 -35.88 -20.76 16.44
CA LYS A 125 -36.50 -22.09 16.50
C LYS A 125 -35.56 -23.11 15.87
N THR A 126 -34.71 -23.72 16.69
CA THR A 126 -33.68 -24.67 16.27
C THR A 126 -34.18 -26.11 16.29
N PHE A 127 -33.89 -26.86 15.22
CA PHE A 127 -34.23 -28.29 15.11
C PHE A 127 -33.05 -29.06 14.55
N ASP A 128 -32.48 -29.93 15.37
CA ASP A 128 -31.50 -30.93 14.93
C ASP A 128 -32.23 -32.20 14.43
N GLU A 129 -31.45 -33.15 13.88
CA GLU A 129 -31.94 -34.38 13.25
C GLU A 129 -32.96 -34.14 12.11
N THR A 130 -32.91 -32.97 11.49
CA THR A 130 -33.91 -32.41 10.56
C THR A 130 -33.24 -31.90 9.28
N LYS A 131 -33.26 -32.72 8.22
CA LYS A 131 -32.59 -32.46 6.95
C LYS A 131 -33.52 -31.80 5.94
N VAL A 132 -33.11 -30.67 5.37
CA VAL A 132 -33.75 -30.08 4.18
C VAL A 132 -33.35 -30.85 2.92
N ALA A 133 -34.33 -31.17 2.07
CA ALA A 133 -34.16 -32.03 0.89
C ALA A 133 -34.36 -31.28 -0.44
N SER A 134 -35.33 -30.37 -0.51
CA SER A 134 -35.55 -29.45 -1.63
C SER A 134 -35.94 -28.06 -1.14
N ILE A 135 -35.62 -27.07 -1.96
CA ILE A 135 -36.23 -25.73 -1.97
C ILE A 135 -37.11 -25.68 -3.24
N GLU A 136 -38.31 -25.15 -3.09
CA GLU A 136 -39.24 -24.88 -4.19
C GLU A 136 -39.27 -23.38 -4.49
N PHE A 137 -39.37 -23.04 -5.78
CA PHE A 137 -39.27 -21.67 -6.29
C PHE A 137 -40.54 -21.25 -7.03
N ALA A 138 -40.90 -19.97 -6.93
CA ALA A 138 -41.99 -19.38 -7.69
C ALA A 138 -41.66 -19.32 -9.19
N PRO A 139 -42.65 -19.42 -10.11
CA PRO A 139 -42.41 -19.31 -11.55
C PRO A 139 -41.75 -17.98 -11.93
N ALA A 140 -40.68 -18.03 -12.73
CA ALA A 140 -40.02 -16.84 -13.25
C ALA A 140 -40.93 -16.08 -14.24
N THR A 141 -41.03 -14.77 -14.08
CA THR A 141 -41.76 -13.90 -15.01
C THR A 141 -40.89 -13.58 -16.24
N SER A 142 -41.23 -14.23 -17.36
CA SER A 142 -40.64 -14.15 -18.72
C SER A 142 -39.17 -14.59 -18.91
N ASP A 143 -38.93 -15.20 -20.09
CA ASP A 143 -37.74 -15.64 -20.87
C ASP A 143 -36.29 -15.62 -20.30
N SER A 144 -36.10 -15.47 -19.00
CA SER A 144 -34.80 -15.58 -18.33
C SER A 144 -34.57 -16.98 -17.80
N GLN A 145 -33.32 -17.47 -17.86
CA GLN A 145 -32.89 -18.73 -17.23
C GLN A 145 -32.74 -18.60 -15.69
N SER A 146 -33.62 -17.85 -15.03
CA SER A 146 -33.56 -17.61 -13.59
C SER A 146 -34.38 -18.64 -12.81
N LEU A 147 -33.96 -18.97 -11.58
CA LEU A 147 -34.64 -19.96 -10.73
C LEU A 147 -35.99 -19.46 -10.16
N GLY A 148 -36.28 -18.16 -10.22
CA GLY A 148 -37.37 -17.52 -9.48
C GLY A 148 -37.04 -17.27 -8.00
N ARG A 149 -38.01 -16.75 -7.23
CA ARG A 149 -37.86 -16.54 -5.78
C ARG A 149 -38.07 -17.88 -5.05
N PRO A 150 -37.22 -18.29 -4.08
CA PRO A 150 -37.55 -19.44 -3.24
C PRO A 150 -38.76 -19.09 -2.34
N VAL A 151 -39.65 -20.05 -2.11
CA VAL A 151 -40.90 -19.83 -1.35
C VAL A 151 -41.15 -20.86 -0.25
N SER A 152 -40.55 -22.04 -0.36
CA SER A 152 -40.63 -23.07 0.68
C SER A 152 -39.52 -24.11 0.55
N ALA A 153 -39.35 -24.92 1.59
CA ALA A 153 -38.43 -26.06 1.57
C ALA A 153 -39.05 -27.30 2.22
N THR A 154 -38.74 -28.47 1.66
CA THR A 154 -39.13 -29.77 2.21
C THR A 154 -38.08 -30.25 3.21
N TRP A 155 -38.53 -30.77 4.35
CA TRP A 155 -37.68 -31.33 5.39
C TRP A 155 -38.08 -32.77 5.74
N THR A 156 -37.10 -33.53 6.21
CA THR A 156 -37.23 -34.92 6.68
C THR A 156 -36.44 -35.10 7.97
N ARG A 157 -37.00 -35.82 8.96
CA ARG A 157 -36.34 -36.08 10.24
C ARG A 157 -35.90 -37.53 10.37
N LYS A 158 -34.95 -37.78 11.26
CA LYS A 158 -34.46 -39.16 11.55
C LYS A 158 -35.53 -40.07 12.18
N ASP A 159 -36.62 -39.52 12.72
CA ASP A 159 -37.80 -40.26 13.19
C ASP A 159 -38.76 -40.67 12.05
N GLY A 160 -38.48 -40.30 10.80
CA GLY A 160 -39.30 -40.59 9.62
C GLY A 160 -40.39 -39.56 9.32
N SER A 161 -40.60 -38.56 10.19
CA SER A 161 -41.51 -37.45 9.89
C SER A 161 -40.94 -36.53 8.81
N SER A 162 -41.84 -35.89 8.06
CA SER A 162 -41.50 -34.99 6.96
C SER A 162 -42.56 -33.90 6.81
N GLY A 163 -42.18 -32.77 6.22
CA GLY A 163 -43.11 -31.68 5.94
C GLY A 163 -42.48 -30.60 5.08
N THR A 164 -43.14 -29.47 5.03
CA THR A 164 -42.72 -28.27 4.29
C THR A 164 -42.74 -27.08 5.25
N VAL A 165 -41.83 -26.13 5.05
CA VAL A 165 -41.84 -24.82 5.70
C VAL A 165 -41.76 -23.73 4.61
N SER A 166 -42.67 -22.76 4.63
CA SER A 166 -42.60 -21.57 3.77
C SER A 166 -41.73 -20.48 4.42
N PHE A 167 -41.14 -19.62 3.57
CA PHE A 167 -40.31 -18.52 4.05
C PHE A 167 -40.15 -17.39 3.02
N ASP A 168 -39.79 -16.21 3.51
CA ASP A 168 -39.45 -15.06 2.69
C ASP A 168 -37.98 -15.10 2.21
N TYR A 169 -37.07 -15.57 3.08
CA TYR A 169 -35.63 -15.68 2.82
C TYR A 169 -35.06 -17.03 3.25
N VAL A 170 -34.02 -17.51 2.55
CA VAL A 170 -33.22 -18.67 2.95
C VAL A 170 -31.72 -18.37 2.99
N VAL A 171 -31.06 -18.83 4.06
CA VAL A 171 -29.61 -18.89 4.19
C VAL A 171 -29.16 -20.35 4.03
N ASP A 172 -28.48 -20.66 2.93
CA ASP A 172 -27.79 -21.93 2.76
C ASP A 172 -26.44 -21.87 3.47
N ALA A 173 -26.40 -22.48 4.65
CA ALA A 173 -25.21 -22.72 5.46
C ALA A 173 -24.95 -24.22 5.64
N SER A 174 -25.40 -25.05 4.68
CA SER A 174 -25.39 -26.53 4.75
C SER A 174 -24.01 -27.19 4.66
N GLY A 175 -22.96 -26.41 4.95
CA GLY A 175 -21.57 -26.81 4.84
C GLY A 175 -21.23 -27.26 3.42
N ARG A 176 -20.33 -28.25 3.31
CA ARG A 176 -19.86 -28.76 2.01
C ARG A 176 -20.97 -29.28 1.08
N ALA A 177 -22.17 -29.60 1.59
CA ALA A 177 -23.31 -29.98 0.77
C ALA A 177 -23.77 -28.84 -0.16
N GLY A 178 -23.79 -27.60 0.34
CA GLY A 178 -24.21 -26.38 -0.37
C GLY A 178 -25.39 -26.58 -1.29
N LEU A 179 -26.54 -26.93 -0.70
CA LEU A 179 -27.76 -27.31 -1.41
C LEU A 179 -28.06 -26.41 -2.62
N ILE A 180 -27.93 -25.08 -2.48
CA ILE A 180 -28.21 -24.12 -3.54
C ILE A 180 -27.11 -24.15 -4.61
N SER A 181 -25.84 -24.04 -4.23
CA SER A 181 -24.72 -24.01 -5.17
C SER A 181 -24.51 -25.33 -5.94
N THR A 182 -24.87 -26.47 -5.35
CA THR A 182 -24.65 -27.79 -5.96
C THR A 182 -25.87 -28.35 -6.70
N LYS A 183 -27.08 -28.23 -6.14
CA LYS A 183 -28.30 -28.83 -6.72
C LYS A 183 -28.98 -27.89 -7.73
N TYR A 184 -29.05 -26.60 -7.42
CA TYR A 184 -29.86 -25.61 -8.14
C TYR A 184 -29.03 -24.74 -9.09
N LEU A 185 -28.09 -23.96 -8.56
CA LEU A 185 -27.24 -23.07 -9.38
C LEU A 185 -26.14 -23.84 -10.14
N LYS A 186 -25.68 -24.98 -9.61
CA LYS A 186 -24.59 -25.80 -10.19
C LYS A 186 -23.33 -24.98 -10.53
N ASN A 187 -23.02 -24.01 -9.68
CA ASN A 187 -22.12 -22.90 -9.99
C ASN A 187 -20.77 -22.93 -9.27
N ARG A 188 -20.44 -24.06 -8.61
CA ARG A 188 -19.11 -24.28 -8.00
C ARG A 188 -18.08 -24.67 -9.04
N SER A 189 -16.91 -24.04 -8.97
CA SER A 189 -15.68 -24.45 -9.65
C SER A 189 -14.62 -24.85 -8.63
N TYR A 190 -13.84 -25.90 -8.91
CA TYR A 190 -12.77 -26.39 -8.04
C TYR A 190 -11.42 -25.78 -8.43
N ASN A 191 -10.66 -25.32 -7.44
CA ASN A 191 -9.31 -24.77 -7.62
C ASN A 191 -8.34 -25.89 -8.00
N GLN A 192 -7.75 -25.82 -9.19
CA GLN A 192 -6.89 -26.90 -9.69
C GLN A 192 -5.50 -26.88 -9.03
N GLY A 193 -4.98 -25.70 -8.66
CA GLY A 193 -3.69 -25.55 -7.98
C GLY A 193 -3.71 -25.95 -6.50
N LEU A 194 -4.91 -26.15 -5.93
CA LEU A 194 -5.16 -26.55 -4.54
C LEU A 194 -5.83 -27.94 -4.43
N LYS A 195 -5.61 -28.80 -5.43
CA LYS A 195 -6.03 -30.22 -5.41
C LYS A 195 -5.23 -31.03 -4.40
N ASN A 196 -5.67 -30.93 -3.15
CA ASN A 196 -5.07 -31.57 -2.00
C ASN A 196 -5.98 -32.68 -1.43
N VAL A 197 -5.36 -33.65 -0.77
CA VAL A 197 -5.98 -34.69 0.06
C VAL A 197 -5.46 -34.54 1.49
N ALA A 198 -6.35 -34.64 2.48
CA ALA A 198 -6.01 -34.57 3.89
C ALA A 198 -6.31 -35.92 4.52
N SER A 199 -5.38 -36.43 5.32
CA SER A 199 -5.58 -37.60 6.18
C SER A 199 -5.17 -37.22 7.60
N TRP A 200 -6.04 -37.43 8.59
CA TRP A 200 -5.81 -36.96 9.95
C TRP A 200 -6.34 -37.91 11.02
N GLY A 201 -5.78 -37.78 12.22
CA GLY A 201 -6.16 -38.53 13.41
C GLY A 201 -5.88 -37.74 14.69
N TYR A 202 -6.31 -38.29 15.81
CA TYR A 202 -6.16 -37.68 17.14
C TYR A 202 -5.17 -38.47 17.99
N TRP A 203 -4.19 -37.77 18.53
CA TRP A 203 -3.13 -38.34 19.35
C TRP A 203 -3.27 -37.91 20.81
N LYS A 204 -2.96 -38.80 21.77
CA LYS A 204 -2.75 -38.46 23.18
C LYS A 204 -1.27 -38.47 23.52
N ASN A 205 -0.89 -37.78 24.60
CA ASN A 205 0.48 -37.74 25.13
C ASN A 205 1.53 -37.20 24.12
N GLY A 206 1.08 -36.35 23.19
CA GLY A 206 1.99 -35.56 22.34
C GLY A 206 2.75 -34.53 23.17
N GLY A 207 3.98 -34.25 22.75
CA GLY A 207 4.82 -33.20 23.31
C GLY A 207 4.28 -31.80 23.04
N VAL A 208 4.82 -30.81 23.74
CA VAL A 208 4.46 -29.41 23.59
C VAL A 208 5.45 -28.75 22.62
N HIS A 209 4.95 -28.12 21.56
CA HIS A 209 5.80 -27.33 20.67
C HIS A 209 6.32 -26.08 21.39
N GLY A 210 7.61 -25.75 21.20
CA GLY A 210 8.21 -24.49 21.66
C GLY A 210 8.40 -24.34 23.18
N VAL A 211 8.59 -25.42 23.93
CA VAL A 211 8.80 -25.39 25.40
C VAL A 211 9.87 -24.37 25.82
N GLY A 212 9.56 -23.54 26.81
CA GLY A 212 10.46 -22.50 27.31
C GLY A 212 10.56 -21.26 26.43
N THR A 213 9.76 -21.15 25.37
CA THR A 213 9.73 -19.99 24.45
C THR A 213 8.36 -19.30 24.46
N HIS A 214 8.27 -18.12 23.84
CA HIS A 214 6.98 -17.44 23.63
C HIS A 214 5.99 -18.22 22.72
N LYS A 215 6.49 -19.24 21.99
CA LYS A 215 5.70 -20.12 21.12
C LYS A 215 5.09 -21.34 21.85
N GLU A 216 5.34 -21.48 23.16
CA GLU A 216 4.94 -22.67 23.93
C GLU A 216 3.44 -22.97 23.79
N GLY A 217 3.12 -24.20 23.34
CA GLY A 217 1.74 -24.66 23.16
C GLY A 217 1.03 -24.07 21.93
N ALA A 218 1.73 -23.36 21.05
CA ALA A 218 1.16 -22.95 19.77
C ALA A 218 0.91 -24.16 18.85
N PRO A 219 -0.11 -24.11 17.96
CA PRO A 219 -0.21 -25.06 16.86
C PRO A 219 1.00 -24.90 15.92
N TYR A 220 1.54 -26.03 15.48
CA TYR A 220 2.71 -26.10 14.60
C TYR A 220 2.33 -26.66 13.24
N PHE A 221 2.90 -26.08 12.19
CA PHE A 221 2.63 -26.37 10.79
C PHE A 221 3.96 -26.61 10.06
N GLU A 222 4.25 -27.85 9.68
CA GLU A 222 5.54 -28.25 9.13
C GLU A 222 5.41 -28.77 7.68
N ALA A 223 6.15 -28.17 6.74
CA ALA A 223 6.23 -28.63 5.36
C ALA A 223 6.90 -30.00 5.25
N LEU A 224 6.34 -30.89 4.44
CA LEU A 224 6.94 -32.19 4.14
C LEU A 224 8.27 -32.00 3.40
N LYS A 225 9.31 -32.76 3.78
CA LYS A 225 10.66 -32.68 3.19
C LYS A 225 10.76 -32.81 1.67
N ASP A 226 9.74 -33.37 1.03
CA ASP A 226 9.67 -33.61 -0.42
C ASP A 226 8.77 -32.62 -1.17
N GLY A 227 8.39 -31.50 -0.53
CA GLY A 227 7.58 -30.44 -1.13
C GLY A 227 6.13 -30.85 -1.44
N SER A 228 5.72 -32.09 -1.15
CA SER A 228 4.40 -32.60 -1.57
C SER A 228 3.21 -32.05 -0.79
N GLY A 229 3.47 -31.25 0.26
CA GLY A 229 2.46 -30.68 1.15
C GLY A 229 3.03 -30.39 2.54
N TRP A 230 2.19 -30.51 3.57
CA TRP A 230 2.48 -30.08 4.94
C TRP A 230 1.65 -30.86 5.97
N VAL A 231 1.98 -30.71 7.25
CA VAL A 231 1.30 -31.38 8.37
C VAL A 231 0.92 -30.35 9.43
N TRP A 232 -0.30 -30.45 9.96
CA TRP A 232 -0.71 -29.70 11.16
C TRP A 232 -0.51 -30.51 12.43
N PHE A 233 -0.16 -29.82 13.52
CA PHE A 233 -0.16 -30.33 14.89
C PHE A 233 -0.87 -29.29 15.77
N ILE A 234 -2.10 -29.60 16.20
CA ILE A 234 -2.99 -28.66 16.89
C ILE A 234 -3.36 -29.22 18.28
N PRO A 235 -2.91 -28.61 19.39
CA PRO A 235 -3.31 -29.01 20.75
C PRO A 235 -4.75 -28.62 21.05
N LEU A 236 -5.49 -29.51 21.71
CA LEU A 236 -6.89 -29.36 22.11
C LEU A 236 -7.04 -29.46 23.64
N HIS A 237 -8.06 -28.82 24.21
CA HIS A 237 -8.27 -28.73 25.67
C HIS A 237 -8.40 -30.09 26.37
N ASN A 238 -8.90 -31.11 25.67
CA ASN A 238 -9.13 -32.45 26.21
C ASN A 238 -7.89 -33.36 26.22
N GLY A 239 -6.69 -32.77 26.16
CA GLY A 239 -5.40 -33.47 26.19
C GLY A 239 -5.08 -34.26 24.92
N ARG A 240 -5.78 -33.99 23.81
CA ARG A 240 -5.51 -34.56 22.49
C ARG A 240 -4.84 -33.55 21.57
N HIS A 241 -4.10 -34.06 20.60
CA HIS A 241 -3.60 -33.31 19.47
C HIS A 241 -4.30 -33.77 18.19
N SER A 242 -4.89 -32.84 17.46
CA SER A 242 -5.33 -33.08 16.08
C SER A 242 -4.11 -33.02 15.19
N VAL A 243 -3.84 -34.08 14.41
CA VAL A 243 -2.68 -34.17 13.53
C VAL A 243 -3.11 -34.65 12.16
N GLY A 244 -2.89 -33.81 11.14
CA GLY A 244 -3.31 -34.09 9.77
C GLY A 244 -2.24 -33.79 8.74
N VAL A 245 -2.04 -34.74 7.84
CA VAL A 245 -1.17 -34.64 6.66
C VAL A 245 -2.01 -34.14 5.50
N VAL A 246 -1.59 -33.02 4.89
CA VAL A 246 -2.19 -32.43 3.69
C VAL A 246 -1.18 -32.56 2.55
N GLN A 247 -1.55 -33.21 1.45
CA GLN A 247 -0.67 -33.43 0.30
C GLN A 247 -1.38 -33.17 -1.02
N ASN A 248 -0.64 -32.80 -2.05
CA ASN A 248 -1.14 -32.82 -3.42
C ASN A 248 -1.70 -34.22 -3.76
N GLN A 249 -2.92 -34.24 -4.30
CA GLN A 249 -3.71 -35.46 -4.50
C GLN A 249 -3.02 -36.47 -5.44
N GLU A 250 -2.37 -36.00 -6.51
CA GLU A 250 -1.68 -36.86 -7.47
C GLU A 250 -0.39 -37.44 -6.90
N MET A 251 0.40 -36.61 -6.21
CA MET A 251 1.63 -37.05 -5.52
C MET A 251 1.32 -38.08 -4.43
N ALA A 252 0.29 -37.85 -3.61
CA ALA A 252 -0.16 -38.79 -2.59
C ALA A 252 -0.68 -40.10 -3.20
N ALA A 253 -1.49 -40.02 -4.26
CA ALA A 253 -2.00 -41.20 -4.96
C ALA A 253 -0.90 -42.00 -5.70
N LYS A 254 0.19 -41.36 -6.12
CA LYS A 254 1.38 -42.04 -6.64
C LYS A 254 2.11 -42.79 -5.51
N LYS A 255 2.55 -42.07 -4.46
CA LYS A 255 3.30 -42.67 -3.34
C LYS A 255 2.55 -43.82 -2.67
N LYS A 256 1.24 -43.67 -2.42
CA LYS A 256 0.41 -44.73 -1.83
C LYS A 256 0.32 -45.99 -2.70
N ARG A 257 0.53 -45.92 -4.02
CA ARG A 257 0.61 -47.09 -4.91
C ARG A 257 1.99 -47.74 -4.94
N GLU A 258 3.03 -47.01 -4.52
CA GLU A 258 4.42 -47.47 -4.46
C GLU A 258 4.77 -48.11 -3.10
N MET A 259 3.93 -47.91 -2.07
CA MET A 259 4.01 -48.61 -0.78
C MET A 259 3.87 -50.13 -0.91
N ALA A 260 4.66 -50.88 -0.15
CA ALA A 260 4.54 -52.33 -0.03
C ALA A 260 3.18 -52.79 0.54
N GLU A 261 2.60 -52.04 1.48
CA GLU A 261 1.28 -52.29 2.07
C GLU A 261 0.41 -51.01 2.05
N PRO A 262 -0.42 -50.81 1.00
CA PRO A 262 -1.10 -49.53 0.73
C PRO A 262 -2.35 -49.30 1.61
N SER A 263 -2.18 -49.26 2.93
CA SER A 263 -3.25 -48.92 3.89
C SER A 263 -3.32 -47.41 4.16
N SER A 264 -4.52 -46.87 4.43
CA SER A 264 -4.66 -45.44 4.74
C SER A 264 -3.99 -45.04 6.06
N LYS A 265 -3.93 -45.95 7.04
CA LYS A 265 -3.20 -45.74 8.30
C LYS A 265 -1.68 -45.82 8.09
N GLY A 266 -1.19 -46.79 7.32
CA GLY A 266 0.23 -46.90 6.98
C GLY A 266 0.73 -45.67 6.24
N PHE A 267 0.04 -45.24 5.17
CA PHE A 267 0.40 -44.05 4.41
C PHE A 267 0.42 -42.77 5.27
N TYR A 268 -0.55 -42.62 6.19
CA TYR A 268 -0.59 -41.50 7.13
C TYR A 268 0.64 -41.51 8.06
N VAL A 269 0.99 -42.66 8.64
CA VAL A 269 2.15 -42.79 9.54
C VAL A 269 3.46 -42.58 8.79
N GLU A 270 3.63 -43.18 7.61
CA GLU A 270 4.84 -43.03 6.78
C GLU A 270 5.03 -41.56 6.34
N SER A 271 3.96 -40.84 6.01
CA SER A 271 4.06 -39.41 5.70
C SER A 271 4.51 -38.53 6.88
N LEU A 272 4.40 -38.98 8.13
CA LEU A 272 4.95 -38.26 9.28
C LEU A 272 6.49 -38.35 9.37
N ASP A 273 7.13 -39.30 8.66
CA ASP A 273 8.58 -39.41 8.61
C ASP A 273 9.24 -38.24 7.85
N LEU A 274 8.45 -37.53 7.05
CA LEU A 274 8.84 -36.35 6.29
C LEU A 274 8.79 -35.04 7.09
N VAL A 275 8.30 -35.07 8.34
CA VAL A 275 8.18 -33.92 9.27
C VAL A 275 8.82 -34.25 10.63
N PRO A 276 10.17 -34.28 10.73
CA PRO A 276 10.86 -34.65 11.96
C PRO A 276 10.49 -33.82 13.20
N GLY A 277 10.14 -32.53 13.08
CA GLY A 277 9.71 -31.72 14.23
C GLY A 277 8.38 -32.22 14.81
N ILE A 278 7.38 -32.45 13.96
CA ILE A 278 6.12 -33.07 14.39
C ILE A 278 6.31 -34.53 14.83
N LYS A 279 7.20 -35.28 14.18
CA LYS A 279 7.51 -36.67 14.58
C LYS A 279 8.17 -36.75 15.95
N GLU A 280 9.03 -35.79 16.32
CA GLU A 280 9.59 -35.67 17.67
C GLU A 280 8.50 -35.39 18.71
N LEU A 281 7.58 -34.46 18.42
CA LEU A 281 6.40 -34.19 19.26
C LEU A 281 5.48 -35.43 19.41
N LEU A 282 5.52 -36.38 18.48
CA LEU A 282 4.75 -37.61 18.51
C LEU A 282 5.51 -38.84 19.05
N ALA A 283 6.79 -38.72 19.42
CA ALA A 283 7.64 -39.85 19.80
C ALA A 283 7.11 -40.68 20.98
N ASN A 284 6.39 -40.04 21.92
CA ASN A 284 5.74 -40.68 23.08
C ASN A 284 4.20 -40.69 22.98
N ALA A 285 3.65 -40.36 21.81
CA ALA A 285 2.23 -40.17 21.61
C ALA A 285 1.52 -41.46 21.13
N GLU A 286 0.24 -41.59 21.48
CA GLU A 286 -0.62 -42.70 21.02
C GLU A 286 -1.71 -42.17 20.08
N LEU A 287 -1.85 -42.73 18.88
CA LEU A 287 -2.97 -42.47 17.98
C LEU A 287 -4.24 -43.14 18.52
N VAL A 288 -5.16 -42.34 19.09
CA VAL A 288 -6.39 -42.80 19.76
C VAL A 288 -7.65 -42.68 18.89
N SER A 289 -7.50 -42.51 17.58
CA SER A 289 -8.62 -42.51 16.64
C SER A 289 -8.31 -43.30 15.38
N GLU A 290 -9.37 -43.67 14.66
CA GLU A 290 -9.25 -44.00 13.25
C GLU A 290 -8.73 -42.80 12.45
N ILE A 291 -8.06 -43.07 11.32
CA ILE A 291 -7.65 -42.05 10.37
C ILE A 291 -8.84 -41.67 9.50
N LYS A 292 -9.20 -40.40 9.52
CA LYS A 292 -10.21 -39.78 8.66
C LYS A 292 -9.53 -39.14 7.47
N SER A 293 -10.24 -39.01 6.36
CA SER A 293 -9.72 -38.36 5.16
C SER A 293 -10.76 -37.53 4.42
N ALA A 294 -10.28 -36.52 3.70
CA ALA A 294 -11.06 -35.70 2.78
C ALA A 294 -10.22 -35.36 1.54
N SER A 295 -10.89 -34.96 0.47
CA SER A 295 -10.31 -34.31 -0.72
C SER A 295 -11.31 -33.26 -1.23
N ASP A 296 -11.00 -32.62 -2.36
CA ASP A 296 -11.97 -31.85 -3.16
C ASP A 296 -12.74 -30.80 -2.34
N TRP A 297 -12.01 -30.11 -1.46
CA TRP A 297 -12.55 -29.02 -0.63
C TRP A 297 -12.32 -27.64 -1.23
N SER A 298 -11.33 -27.49 -2.12
CA SER A 298 -10.94 -26.18 -2.64
C SER A 298 -11.84 -25.79 -3.81
N TYR A 299 -12.81 -24.91 -3.56
CA TYR A 299 -13.78 -24.47 -4.55
C TYR A 299 -14.38 -23.10 -4.22
N SER A 300 -14.95 -22.46 -5.25
CA SER A 300 -15.76 -21.24 -5.13
C SER A 300 -17.01 -21.32 -6.02
N ALA A 301 -18.12 -20.78 -5.53
CA ALA A 301 -19.30 -20.50 -6.34
C ALA A 301 -19.09 -19.22 -7.16
N SER A 302 -19.63 -19.15 -8.39
CA SER A 302 -19.63 -17.92 -9.19
C SER A 302 -20.68 -16.88 -8.78
N LYS A 303 -21.59 -17.27 -7.87
CA LYS A 303 -22.58 -16.44 -7.18
C LYS A 303 -22.91 -17.03 -5.81
N TYR A 304 -23.05 -16.17 -4.81
CA TYR A 304 -23.36 -16.45 -3.41
C TYR A 304 -24.71 -15.89 -2.96
N ALA A 305 -25.39 -15.09 -3.79
CA ALA A 305 -26.72 -14.57 -3.48
C ALA A 305 -27.56 -14.23 -4.73
N PHE A 306 -28.87 -14.11 -4.50
CA PHE A 306 -29.88 -13.50 -5.37
C PHE A 306 -31.11 -13.16 -4.50
N PRO A 307 -32.19 -12.52 -5.00
CA PRO A 307 -33.39 -12.26 -4.20
C PRO A 307 -33.94 -13.54 -3.54
N GLY A 308 -34.24 -13.46 -2.25
CA GLY A 308 -34.64 -14.56 -1.37
C GLY A 308 -33.50 -15.48 -0.89
N VAL A 309 -32.27 -15.36 -1.38
CA VAL A 309 -31.17 -16.31 -1.10
C VAL A 309 -29.88 -15.66 -0.65
N ARG A 310 -29.26 -16.23 0.39
CA ARG A 310 -27.84 -16.02 0.76
C ARG A 310 -27.14 -17.37 0.95
N ILE A 311 -25.87 -17.46 0.58
CA ILE A 311 -25.05 -18.68 0.70
C ILE A 311 -23.82 -18.34 1.54
N ALA A 312 -23.56 -19.09 2.63
CA ALA A 312 -22.56 -18.75 3.64
C ALA A 312 -21.63 -19.92 4.03
N GLY A 313 -20.34 -19.62 4.22
CA GLY A 313 -19.30 -20.61 4.53
C GLY A 313 -19.09 -21.65 3.41
N ASP A 314 -18.71 -22.87 3.79
CA ASP A 314 -18.48 -24.02 2.89
C ASP A 314 -19.64 -24.35 1.93
N ALA A 315 -20.83 -23.79 2.14
CA ALA A 315 -21.95 -23.87 1.19
C ALA A 315 -21.65 -23.12 -0.13
N GLY A 316 -20.89 -22.02 -0.06
CA GLY A 316 -20.44 -21.27 -1.22
C GLY A 316 -19.00 -21.60 -1.63
N SER A 317 -18.06 -21.53 -0.69
CA SER A 317 -16.62 -21.64 -0.99
C SER A 317 -15.78 -22.14 0.19
N PHE A 318 -14.63 -22.74 -0.13
CA PHE A 318 -13.58 -23.11 0.81
C PHE A 318 -12.23 -23.14 0.08
N ILE A 319 -11.14 -22.82 0.78
CA ILE A 319 -9.80 -22.65 0.18
C ILE A 319 -8.92 -23.86 0.49
N ASP A 320 -8.23 -23.85 1.62
CA ASP A 320 -7.36 -24.93 2.11
C ASP A 320 -7.27 -24.77 3.64
N PRO A 321 -7.04 -25.84 4.43
CA PRO A 321 -6.85 -25.71 5.87
C PRO A 321 -5.63 -24.86 6.29
N PHE A 322 -4.69 -24.55 5.40
CA PHE A 322 -3.55 -23.68 5.71
C PHE A 322 -4.03 -22.27 6.14
N PHE A 323 -3.38 -21.69 7.16
CA PHE A 323 -3.83 -20.48 7.86
C PHE A 323 -5.25 -20.49 8.47
N SER A 324 -5.96 -21.63 8.52
CA SER A 324 -7.18 -21.81 9.34
C SER A 324 -8.37 -20.87 9.03
N SER A 325 -8.53 -20.46 7.77
CA SER A 325 -9.52 -19.43 7.36
C SER A 325 -10.99 -19.89 7.34
N GLY A 326 -11.28 -21.20 7.26
CA GLY A 326 -12.63 -21.71 6.98
C GLY A 326 -13.72 -21.24 7.95
N VAL A 327 -13.50 -21.32 9.27
CA VAL A 327 -14.51 -20.87 10.25
C VAL A 327 -14.63 -19.35 10.27
N HIS A 328 -13.56 -18.61 10.00
CA HIS A 328 -13.62 -17.16 9.85
C HIS A 328 -14.50 -16.75 8.65
N LEU A 329 -14.30 -17.37 7.48
CA LEU A 329 -15.15 -17.15 6.30
C LEU A 329 -16.61 -17.58 6.54
N ALA A 330 -16.83 -18.63 7.33
CA ALA A 330 -18.18 -19.06 7.74
C ALA A 330 -18.88 -18.00 8.62
N LEU A 331 -18.20 -17.44 9.62
CA LEU A 331 -18.76 -16.40 10.50
C LEU A 331 -18.97 -15.07 9.75
N SER A 332 -18.00 -14.64 8.95
CA SER A 332 -18.10 -13.44 8.10
C SER A 332 -19.25 -13.54 7.09
N GLY A 333 -19.36 -14.67 6.37
CA GLY A 333 -20.47 -14.94 5.47
C GLY A 333 -21.83 -15.03 6.20
N GLY A 334 -21.86 -15.58 7.42
CA GLY A 334 -23.06 -15.61 8.26
C GLY A 334 -23.51 -14.21 8.71
N LEU A 335 -22.58 -13.35 9.10
CA LEU A 335 -22.88 -11.95 9.44
C LEU A 335 -23.33 -11.17 8.20
N SER A 336 -22.65 -11.30 7.06
CA SER A 336 -23.05 -10.70 5.78
C SER A 336 -24.47 -11.12 5.35
N ALA A 337 -24.82 -12.40 5.52
CA ALA A 337 -26.17 -12.89 5.24
C ALA A 337 -27.22 -12.24 6.16
N ALA A 338 -26.94 -12.18 7.48
CA ALA A 338 -27.82 -11.54 8.46
C ALA A 338 -28.00 -10.04 8.17
N THR A 339 -26.90 -9.31 7.96
CA THR A 339 -26.89 -7.88 7.66
C THR A 339 -27.71 -7.54 6.42
N THR A 340 -27.50 -8.28 5.33
CA THR A 340 -28.15 -7.98 4.04
C THR A 340 -29.61 -8.43 4.00
N ILE A 341 -30.02 -9.44 4.76
CA ILE A 341 -31.43 -9.79 4.93
C ILE A 341 -32.14 -8.74 5.81
N ALA A 342 -31.52 -8.34 6.93
CA ALA A 342 -32.08 -7.30 7.80
C ALA A 342 -32.22 -5.95 7.07
N ALA A 343 -31.24 -5.58 6.24
CA ALA A 343 -31.29 -4.37 5.39
C ALA A 343 -32.49 -4.38 4.42
N ALA A 344 -32.72 -5.50 3.74
CA ALA A 344 -33.84 -5.64 2.81
C ALA A 344 -35.20 -5.62 3.53
N ILE A 345 -35.32 -6.27 4.69
CA ILE A 345 -36.54 -6.26 5.52
C ILE A 345 -36.84 -4.86 6.07
N ARG A 346 -35.82 -4.12 6.49
CA ARG A 346 -35.94 -2.75 7.02
C ARG A 346 -36.19 -1.69 5.94
N GLY A 347 -35.95 -2.01 4.67
CA GLY A 347 -36.01 -1.05 3.57
C GLY A 347 -34.80 -0.11 3.50
N ASP A 348 -33.65 -0.49 4.09
CA ASP A 348 -32.39 0.27 3.99
C ASP A 348 -31.92 0.38 2.51
N CYS A 349 -32.17 -0.68 1.72
CA CYS A 349 -31.93 -0.73 0.27
C CYS A 349 -32.83 -1.79 -0.39
N SER A 350 -32.79 -1.91 -1.72
CA SER A 350 -33.52 -2.99 -2.42
C SER A 350 -32.93 -4.37 -2.13
N GLU A 351 -33.74 -5.42 -2.30
CA GLU A 351 -33.30 -6.80 -2.07
C GLU A 351 -32.22 -7.25 -3.07
N GLU A 352 -32.27 -6.76 -4.30
CA GLU A 352 -31.25 -6.96 -5.33
C GLU A 352 -29.92 -6.34 -4.90
N VAL A 353 -29.93 -5.09 -4.45
CA VAL A 353 -28.75 -4.38 -3.93
C VAL A 353 -28.16 -5.12 -2.73
N ALA A 354 -29.01 -5.50 -1.77
CA ALA A 354 -28.58 -6.30 -0.61
C ALA A 354 -27.99 -7.67 -1.03
N SER A 355 -28.52 -8.30 -2.08
CA SER A 355 -27.98 -9.56 -2.60
C SER A 355 -26.64 -9.36 -3.32
N SER A 356 -26.49 -8.30 -4.11
CA SER A 356 -25.22 -7.88 -4.75
C SER A 356 -24.14 -7.61 -3.71
N TRP A 357 -24.48 -6.92 -2.62
CA TRP A 357 -23.57 -6.61 -1.53
C TRP A 357 -23.01 -7.89 -0.88
N HIS A 358 -23.88 -8.86 -0.55
CA HIS A 358 -23.46 -10.16 0.00
C HIS A 358 -22.59 -10.96 -0.97
N ASP A 359 -22.96 -10.97 -2.26
CA ASP A 359 -22.25 -11.67 -3.32
C ASP A 359 -20.80 -11.16 -3.44
N LYS A 360 -20.64 -9.83 -3.50
CA LYS A 360 -19.36 -9.13 -3.56
C LYS A 360 -18.53 -9.35 -2.29
N LYS A 361 -19.09 -9.11 -1.09
CA LYS A 361 -18.37 -9.27 0.18
C LYS A 361 -17.85 -10.69 0.39
N THR A 362 -18.67 -11.70 0.04
CA THR A 362 -18.28 -13.11 0.16
C THR A 362 -17.17 -13.47 -0.84
N ALA A 363 -17.28 -13.02 -2.09
CA ALA A 363 -16.26 -13.25 -3.11
C ALA A 363 -14.90 -12.59 -2.76
N GLU A 364 -14.92 -11.39 -2.19
CA GLU A 364 -13.71 -10.68 -1.77
C GLU A 364 -13.02 -11.32 -0.58
N SER A 365 -13.77 -11.63 0.48
CA SER A 365 -13.24 -12.27 1.69
C SER A 365 -12.55 -13.59 1.32
N TYR A 366 -13.18 -14.38 0.46
CA TYR A 366 -12.58 -15.58 -0.13
C TYR A 366 -11.30 -15.27 -0.93
N THR A 367 -11.33 -14.28 -1.83
CA THR A 367 -10.19 -13.97 -2.71
C THR A 367 -8.96 -13.50 -1.92
N ARG A 368 -9.13 -12.67 -0.88
CA ARG A 368 -8.04 -12.23 0.02
C ARG A 368 -7.28 -13.41 0.62
N PHE A 369 -7.99 -14.37 1.21
CA PHE A 369 -7.37 -15.56 1.78
C PHE A 369 -6.82 -16.50 0.70
N LEU A 370 -7.50 -16.67 -0.44
CA LEU A 370 -7.04 -17.54 -1.53
C LEU A 370 -5.64 -17.14 -2.00
N VAL A 371 -5.45 -15.84 -2.24
CA VAL A 371 -4.18 -15.29 -2.71
C VAL A 371 -3.04 -15.55 -1.72
N VAL A 372 -3.23 -15.23 -0.43
CA VAL A 372 -2.23 -15.50 0.64
C VAL A 372 -1.92 -16.99 0.80
N VAL A 373 -2.95 -17.83 0.84
CA VAL A 373 -2.80 -19.29 0.99
C VAL A 373 -2.08 -19.90 -0.21
N SER A 374 -2.47 -19.55 -1.43
CA SER A 374 -1.84 -20.08 -2.65
C SER A 374 -0.39 -19.61 -2.80
N SER A 375 -0.01 -18.41 -2.36
CA SER A 375 1.39 -17.96 -2.33
C SER A 375 2.24 -18.78 -1.35
N ALA A 376 1.75 -19.01 -0.12
CA ALA A 376 2.47 -19.81 0.87
C ALA A 376 2.57 -21.30 0.46
N LEU A 377 1.51 -21.87 -0.15
CA LEU A 377 1.55 -23.22 -0.69
C LEU A 377 2.43 -23.33 -1.95
N LYS A 378 2.58 -22.27 -2.75
CA LYS A 378 3.59 -22.21 -3.83
C LYS A 378 5.00 -22.26 -3.23
N GLN A 379 5.30 -21.49 -2.18
CA GLN A 379 6.59 -21.55 -1.47
C GLN A 379 6.92 -22.96 -0.93
N ILE A 380 5.95 -23.65 -0.32
CA ILE A 380 6.15 -25.03 0.17
C ILE A 380 6.54 -25.99 -0.97
N ARG A 381 5.88 -25.87 -2.13
CA ARG A 381 6.16 -26.72 -3.30
C ARG A 381 7.47 -26.38 -4.00
N SER A 382 7.83 -25.10 -4.04
CA SER A 382 9.12 -24.60 -4.55
C SER A 382 10.29 -24.83 -3.59
N GLN A 383 10.03 -25.35 -2.38
CA GLN A 383 11.02 -25.65 -1.35
C GLN A 383 11.95 -24.46 -1.05
N ASP A 384 13.20 -24.51 -1.52
CA ASP A 384 14.23 -23.52 -1.22
C ASP A 384 14.31 -22.39 -2.28
N GLU A 385 13.59 -22.50 -3.41
CA GLU A 385 13.46 -21.40 -4.36
C GLU A 385 12.66 -20.25 -3.73
N PRO A 386 13.11 -18.98 -3.86
CA PRO A 386 12.39 -17.83 -3.32
C PRO A 386 11.09 -17.57 -4.07
N VAL A 387 9.96 -17.64 -3.37
CA VAL A 387 8.61 -17.36 -3.91
C VAL A 387 7.93 -16.25 -3.11
N ILE A 388 8.11 -16.22 -1.78
CA ILE A 388 7.58 -15.20 -0.87
C ILE A 388 8.67 -14.58 0.01
N ASN A 389 9.92 -14.60 -0.45
CA ASN A 389 11.05 -13.96 0.22
C ASN A 389 12.05 -13.49 -0.83
N ASP A 390 12.83 -12.45 -0.54
CA ASP A 390 13.92 -12.03 -1.42
C ASP A 390 15.17 -12.93 -1.22
N PHE A 391 16.13 -12.91 -2.16
CA PHE A 391 17.27 -13.84 -2.17
C PHE A 391 18.19 -13.72 -0.93
N ASP A 392 18.22 -12.55 -0.32
CA ASP A 392 18.98 -12.17 0.87
C ASP A 392 18.22 -12.37 2.19
N GLU A 393 16.93 -12.75 2.14
CA GLU A 393 16.13 -12.99 3.35
C GLU A 393 16.38 -14.38 3.95
N GLU A 394 16.94 -14.38 5.17
CA GLU A 394 17.18 -15.59 5.98
C GLU A 394 15.90 -16.17 6.61
N THR A 395 14.81 -15.40 6.72
CA THR A 395 13.54 -15.80 7.34
C THR A 395 12.33 -15.44 6.47
N PHE A 396 11.14 -15.92 6.85
CA PHE A 396 9.86 -15.55 6.24
C PHE A 396 9.10 -14.46 7.02
N GLU A 397 9.77 -13.72 7.92
CA GLU A 397 9.10 -12.80 8.84
C GLU A 397 8.37 -11.65 8.12
N ARG A 398 9.02 -10.99 7.16
CA ARG A 398 8.42 -9.91 6.34
C ARG A 398 7.18 -10.37 5.56
N ALA A 399 7.22 -11.58 5.00
CA ALA A 399 6.06 -12.17 4.33
C ALA A 399 4.90 -12.39 5.31
N PHE A 400 5.20 -12.84 6.52
CA PHE A 400 4.22 -13.05 7.58
C PHE A 400 3.71 -11.75 8.21
N ASP A 401 4.52 -10.69 8.24
CA ASP A 401 4.08 -9.34 8.60
C ASP A 401 3.02 -8.83 7.62
N LEU A 402 3.25 -9.00 6.32
CA LEU A 402 2.28 -8.68 5.27
C LEU A 402 1.04 -9.57 5.35
N PHE A 403 1.19 -10.88 5.54
CA PHE A 403 0.03 -11.78 5.66
C PHE A 403 -0.80 -11.51 6.92
N ARG A 404 -0.21 -10.97 8.00
CA ARG A 404 -0.79 -10.86 9.34
C ARG A 404 -2.23 -10.32 9.38
N PRO A 405 -2.60 -9.21 8.72
CA PRO A 405 -3.96 -8.66 8.78
C PRO A 405 -5.01 -9.64 8.25
N ILE A 406 -4.67 -10.36 7.18
CA ILE A 406 -5.54 -11.35 6.53
C ILE A 406 -5.56 -12.63 7.38
N ILE A 407 -4.40 -13.20 7.76
CA ILE A 407 -4.37 -14.48 8.51
C ILE A 407 -4.81 -14.38 9.97
N GLN A 408 -5.03 -13.18 10.52
CA GLN A 408 -5.76 -12.98 11.78
C GLN A 408 -7.27 -12.70 11.58
N GLY A 409 -7.68 -12.46 10.33
CA GLY A 409 -9.05 -12.07 9.94
C GLY A 409 -9.41 -10.65 10.37
N GLN A 410 -8.44 -9.77 10.61
CA GLN A 410 -8.67 -8.41 11.10
C GLN A 410 -9.37 -7.54 10.05
N VAL A 411 -9.01 -7.69 8.77
CA VAL A 411 -9.67 -7.00 7.63
C VAL A 411 -11.19 -7.20 7.65
N ASP A 412 -11.63 -8.41 8.01
CA ASP A 412 -13.03 -8.81 8.03
C ASP A 412 -13.64 -8.81 9.45
N ALA A 413 -13.02 -8.14 10.44
CA ALA A 413 -13.53 -8.08 11.81
C ALA A 413 -13.18 -6.81 12.64
N ASP A 414 -12.23 -5.96 12.21
CA ASP A 414 -11.86 -4.76 12.99
C ASP A 414 -12.86 -3.62 12.81
N ALA A 415 -13.78 -3.54 13.77
CA ALA A 415 -14.74 -2.45 13.90
C ALA A 415 -14.11 -1.07 14.23
N ARG A 416 -12.78 -0.98 14.46
CA ARG A 416 -12.10 0.24 14.89
C ARG A 416 -11.20 0.88 13.83
N GLY A 417 -11.21 0.36 12.59
CA GLY A 417 -10.58 0.99 11.43
C GLY A 417 -9.07 1.22 11.57
N LYS A 418 -8.35 0.32 12.26
CA LYS A 418 -6.90 0.49 12.49
C LYS A 418 -6.03 0.10 11.31
N LEU A 419 -6.59 -0.61 10.34
CA LEU A 419 -5.92 -1.11 9.13
C LEU A 419 -6.25 -0.22 7.94
N THR A 420 -5.21 0.19 7.21
CA THR A 420 -5.31 1.10 6.06
C THR A 420 -5.41 0.34 4.73
N GLN A 421 -6.06 0.96 3.73
CA GLN A 421 -6.13 0.42 2.37
C GLN A 421 -4.74 0.08 1.79
N ALA A 422 -3.73 0.89 2.11
CA ALA A 422 -2.37 0.71 1.64
C ALA A 422 -1.73 -0.60 2.15
N GLU A 423 -1.99 -1.01 3.39
CA GLU A 423 -1.46 -2.25 3.98
C GLU A 423 -2.09 -3.49 3.35
N ILE A 424 -3.41 -3.46 3.14
CA ILE A 424 -4.15 -4.57 2.49
C ILE A 424 -3.71 -4.69 1.03
N SER A 425 -3.57 -3.56 0.31
CA SER A 425 -3.16 -3.52 -1.09
C SER A 425 -1.73 -4.03 -1.29
N LYS A 426 -0.79 -3.59 -0.44
CA LYS A 426 0.61 -4.11 -0.42
C LYS A 426 0.66 -5.62 -0.23
N THR A 427 -0.21 -6.17 0.62
CA THR A 427 -0.28 -7.62 0.88
C THR A 427 -0.72 -8.39 -0.37
N VAL A 428 -1.75 -7.90 -1.05
CA VAL A 428 -2.26 -8.51 -2.29
C VAL A 428 -1.23 -8.40 -3.42
N GLU A 429 -0.59 -7.22 -3.60
CA GLU A 429 0.45 -7.01 -4.62
C GLU A 429 1.68 -7.91 -4.39
N PHE A 430 2.13 -8.04 -3.14
CA PHE A 430 3.22 -8.94 -2.75
C PHE A 430 2.90 -10.40 -3.12
N CYS A 431 1.70 -10.88 -2.80
CA CYS A 431 1.27 -12.21 -3.17
C CYS A 431 1.19 -12.40 -4.71
N PHE A 432 0.86 -11.36 -5.49
CA PHE A 432 0.87 -11.45 -6.96
C PHE A 432 2.28 -11.66 -7.53
N LYS A 433 3.32 -11.09 -6.92
CA LYS A 433 4.72 -11.32 -7.34
C LYS A 433 5.11 -12.80 -7.23
N ALA A 434 4.60 -13.51 -6.21
CA ALA A 434 4.77 -14.95 -6.07
C ALA A 434 4.24 -15.76 -7.26
N PHE A 435 3.16 -15.32 -7.92
CA PHE A 435 2.62 -15.97 -9.12
C PHE A 435 3.31 -15.51 -10.42
N ALA A 436 3.82 -14.28 -10.47
CA ALA A 436 4.52 -13.74 -11.63
C ALA A 436 5.91 -14.40 -11.91
N HIS A 437 6.48 -15.11 -10.94
CA HIS A 437 7.69 -15.91 -11.14
C HIS A 437 7.43 -17.14 -12.02
N VAL A 438 7.72 -16.97 -13.31
CA VAL A 438 8.04 -18.01 -14.30
C VAL A 438 9.49 -18.46 -14.09
N SER A 439 9.76 -19.77 -14.06
CA SER A 439 11.11 -20.30 -13.85
C SER A 439 12.09 -19.92 -14.97
N PHE A 440 13.39 -20.03 -14.71
CA PHE A 440 14.41 -19.72 -15.73
C PHE A 440 14.30 -20.65 -16.95
N GLU A 441 14.01 -21.93 -16.73
CA GLU A 441 13.84 -22.93 -17.78
C GLU A 441 12.57 -22.70 -18.61
N GLU A 442 11.47 -22.27 -17.98
CA GLU A 442 10.25 -21.85 -18.69
C GLU A 442 10.45 -20.54 -19.45
N LYS A 443 11.25 -19.60 -18.93
CA LYS A 443 11.67 -18.39 -19.66
C LYS A 443 12.53 -18.74 -20.88
N GLU A 444 13.51 -19.63 -20.75
CA GLU A 444 14.30 -20.13 -21.89
C GLU A 444 13.42 -20.85 -22.91
N ALA A 445 12.52 -21.74 -22.48
CA ALA A 445 11.59 -22.43 -23.37
C ALA A 445 10.63 -21.46 -24.09
N LEU A 446 10.17 -20.41 -23.41
CA LEU A 446 9.34 -19.35 -23.98
C LEU A 446 10.12 -18.53 -25.00
N VAL A 447 11.33 -18.06 -24.66
CA VAL A 447 12.23 -17.30 -25.55
C VAL A 447 12.62 -18.13 -26.78
N LYS A 448 12.90 -19.43 -26.61
CA LYS A 448 13.20 -20.33 -27.72
C LYS A 448 12.01 -20.50 -28.66
N LYS A 449 10.78 -20.66 -28.14
CA LYS A 449 9.56 -20.70 -28.94
C LYS A 449 9.29 -19.40 -29.70
N LEU A 450 9.54 -18.25 -29.08
CA LEU A 450 9.39 -16.94 -29.71
C LEU A 450 10.40 -16.74 -30.85
N LYS A 451 11.65 -17.19 -30.68
CA LYS A 451 12.68 -17.19 -31.73
C LYS A 451 12.38 -18.16 -32.88
N GLU A 452 11.88 -19.36 -32.59
CA GLU A 452 11.46 -20.33 -33.61
C GLU A 452 10.24 -19.87 -34.43
N LEU A 453 9.45 -18.92 -33.90
CA LEU A 453 8.34 -18.25 -34.60
C LEU A 453 8.75 -16.96 -35.34
N GLY A 454 10.03 -16.57 -35.31
CA GLY A 454 10.57 -15.46 -36.09
C GLY A 454 10.20 -14.05 -35.61
N LEU A 455 9.83 -13.90 -34.33
CA LEU A 455 9.44 -12.61 -33.74
C LEU A 455 10.61 -11.98 -32.97
N ASP A 456 11.26 -10.99 -33.59
CA ASP A 456 12.34 -10.18 -33.00
C ASP A 456 12.06 -8.69 -33.32
N GLY A 457 11.01 -8.12 -32.72
CA GLY A 457 10.62 -6.72 -32.96
C GLY A 457 9.33 -6.24 -32.28
N ASP A 458 9.40 -4.98 -31.80
CA ASP A 458 8.38 -3.96 -31.48
C ASP A 458 7.07 -4.29 -30.70
N ALA A 459 6.75 -3.43 -29.74
CA ALA A 459 5.67 -3.62 -28.75
C ALA A 459 4.24 -3.33 -29.26
N TYR A 460 4.10 -2.84 -30.50
CA TYR A 460 2.81 -2.52 -31.13
C TYR A 460 2.31 -3.58 -32.12
N ASP A 461 3.02 -4.70 -32.28
CA ASP A 461 2.60 -5.78 -33.16
C ASP A 461 1.38 -6.55 -32.61
N GLU A 462 0.44 -6.88 -33.50
CA GLU A 462 -0.73 -7.73 -33.24
C GLU A 462 -0.32 -9.16 -32.79
N SER A 463 0.91 -9.57 -33.13
CA SER A 463 1.55 -10.78 -32.60
C SER A 463 1.76 -10.74 -31.08
N ASN A 464 2.11 -9.58 -30.49
CA ASN A 464 2.31 -9.43 -29.04
C ASN A 464 0.98 -9.43 -28.27
N ARG A 465 -0.10 -8.96 -28.91
CA ARG A 465 -1.46 -9.10 -28.36
C ARG A 465 -1.90 -10.57 -28.34
N LYS A 466 -1.58 -11.33 -29.40
CA LYS A 466 -1.67 -12.80 -29.40
C LYS A 466 -0.76 -13.45 -28.36
N ALA A 467 0.43 -12.91 -28.10
CA ALA A 467 1.34 -13.43 -27.08
C ALA A 467 0.79 -13.25 -25.66
N LEU A 468 0.08 -12.16 -25.38
CA LEU A 468 -0.70 -11.96 -24.15
C LEU A 468 -1.89 -12.94 -24.05
N ASP A 469 -2.65 -13.15 -25.13
CA ASP A 469 -3.70 -14.18 -25.19
C ASP A 469 -3.13 -15.61 -25.07
N GLU A 470 -1.87 -15.85 -25.48
CA GLU A 470 -1.15 -17.12 -25.25
C GLU A 470 -0.52 -17.22 -23.87
N LEU A 471 -0.22 -16.10 -23.21
CA LEU A 471 0.17 -16.07 -21.80
C LEU A 471 -1.05 -16.43 -20.94
N GLU A 472 -2.22 -15.88 -21.26
CA GLU A 472 -3.48 -16.28 -20.62
C GLU A 472 -3.76 -17.78 -20.78
N LYS A 473 -3.52 -18.37 -21.96
CA LYS A 473 -3.64 -19.83 -22.17
C LYS A 473 -2.65 -20.69 -21.36
N LYS A 474 -1.60 -20.09 -20.77
CA LYS A 474 -0.62 -20.76 -19.90
C LYS A 474 -0.88 -20.53 -18.41
N LEU A 475 -1.66 -19.50 -18.05
CA LEU A 475 -2.19 -19.36 -16.70
C LEU A 475 -3.08 -20.55 -16.37
N THR A 476 -2.97 -21.06 -15.15
CA THR A 476 -3.90 -22.05 -14.62
C THR A 476 -5.34 -21.49 -14.65
N PRO A 477 -6.38 -22.34 -14.69
CA PRO A 477 -7.77 -21.88 -14.57
C PRO A 477 -8.04 -21.04 -13.31
N GLU A 478 -7.22 -21.22 -12.27
CA GLU A 478 -7.24 -20.48 -11.02
C GLU A 478 -6.67 -19.06 -11.18
N GLU A 479 -5.49 -18.92 -11.78
CA GLU A 479 -4.90 -17.62 -12.13
C GLU A 479 -5.74 -16.86 -13.17
N GLN A 480 -6.31 -17.55 -14.16
CA GLN A 480 -7.31 -16.97 -15.07
C GLN A 480 -8.55 -16.50 -14.30
N SER A 481 -9.04 -17.26 -13.32
CA SER A 481 -10.21 -16.88 -12.52
C SER A 481 -9.92 -15.67 -11.63
N ILE A 482 -8.76 -15.62 -10.96
CA ILE A 482 -8.31 -14.48 -10.16
C ILE A 482 -8.15 -13.24 -11.07
N LEU A 483 -7.44 -13.39 -12.19
CA LEU A 483 -7.27 -12.32 -13.19
C LEU A 483 -8.62 -11.87 -13.77
N LYS A 484 -9.59 -12.76 -13.96
CA LYS A 484 -10.92 -12.46 -14.50
C LYS A 484 -11.84 -11.81 -13.46
N THR A 485 -11.74 -12.17 -12.18
CA THR A 485 -12.42 -11.47 -11.07
C THR A 485 -11.89 -10.03 -10.93
N LEU A 486 -10.58 -9.83 -11.09
CA LEU A 486 -9.97 -8.50 -11.09
C LEU A 486 -10.24 -7.71 -12.39
N LYS A 487 -10.20 -8.35 -13.57
CA LYS A 487 -10.56 -7.74 -14.86
C LYS A 487 -12.05 -7.40 -14.95
N GLY A 488 -12.92 -8.20 -14.33
CA GLY A 488 -14.36 -7.93 -14.23
C GLY A 488 -14.67 -6.68 -13.40
N ARG A 489 -13.74 -6.25 -12.53
CA ARG A 489 -13.80 -4.96 -11.82
C ARG A 489 -13.19 -3.81 -12.62
N ARG A 490 -12.21 -4.06 -13.50
CA ARG A 490 -11.64 -3.06 -14.44
C ARG A 490 -12.58 -2.55 -15.56
N MET A 491 -13.82 -3.05 -15.64
CA MET A 491 -14.84 -2.56 -16.59
C MET A 491 -15.92 -1.66 -15.97
N VAL A 492 -15.78 -1.33 -14.68
CA VAL A 492 -16.49 -0.23 -14.02
C VAL A 492 -15.43 0.74 -13.47
N ARG A 493 -15.80 2.02 -13.35
CA ARG A 493 -14.92 3.18 -13.15
C ARG A 493 -13.84 2.94 -12.05
N PRO A 494 -12.58 3.40 -12.22
CA PRO A 494 -11.50 3.17 -11.23
C PRO A 494 -11.86 3.63 -9.82
N GLU A 495 -12.63 4.71 -9.71
CA GLU A 495 -13.10 5.29 -8.45
C GLU A 495 -14.15 4.46 -7.68
N ASP A 496 -14.70 3.38 -8.28
CA ASP A 496 -15.64 2.45 -7.63
C ASP A 496 -15.08 1.02 -7.44
N SER A 497 -13.86 0.73 -7.88
CA SER A 497 -13.40 -0.65 -8.12
C SER A 497 -12.22 -1.16 -7.26
N LEU A 498 -11.74 -0.38 -6.28
CA LEU A 498 -10.66 -0.78 -5.35
C LEU A 498 -10.92 -0.49 -3.85
N ASN A 499 -12.15 -0.22 -3.42
CA ASN A 499 -12.45 -0.08 -1.98
C ASN A 499 -12.54 -1.46 -1.30
N ILE A 500 -11.53 -1.82 -0.49
CA ILE A 500 -11.52 -2.99 0.40
C ILE A 500 -11.50 -2.48 1.86
N ASP A 501 -12.46 -1.63 2.22
CA ASP A 501 -12.56 -1.13 3.60
C ASP A 501 -12.98 -2.22 4.58
N ASN A 502 -12.66 -2.04 5.87
CA ASN A 502 -12.81 -3.07 6.91
C ASN A 502 -14.28 -3.42 7.16
N PHE A 503 -14.60 -4.54 7.84
CA PHE A 503 -15.98 -5.04 8.03
C PHE A 503 -17.06 -4.07 8.58
N THR A 504 -16.71 -2.89 9.13
CA THR A 504 -17.66 -1.82 9.51
C THR A 504 -17.57 -0.53 8.66
N LEU A 505 -16.71 -0.55 7.66
CA LEU A 505 -16.31 0.56 6.79
C LEU A 505 -16.40 0.19 5.29
N ASP A 506 -16.48 -1.11 4.92
CA ASP A 506 -16.69 -1.63 3.55
C ASP A 506 -17.76 -0.80 2.83
N SER A 507 -17.37 0.08 1.90
CA SER A 507 -18.32 0.69 0.96
C SER A 507 -18.44 -0.18 -0.29
N ILE A 508 -19.32 -1.17 -0.28
CA ILE A 508 -19.66 -1.93 -1.49
C ILE A 508 -20.90 -1.27 -2.10
N ASP A 509 -20.80 -0.83 -3.36
CA ASP A 509 -21.86 -0.09 -4.07
C ASP A 509 -22.37 1.15 -3.29
N GLY A 510 -21.45 1.82 -2.56
CA GLY A 510 -21.76 2.99 -1.72
C GLY A 510 -22.48 2.69 -0.41
N LEU A 511 -22.65 1.41 -0.03
CA LEU A 511 -23.30 0.99 1.22
C LEU A 511 -22.32 0.29 2.16
N ALA A 512 -22.43 0.61 3.45
CA ALA A 512 -21.66 0.02 4.54
C ALA A 512 -22.56 -0.65 5.59
N PRO A 513 -22.08 -1.68 6.32
CA PRO A 513 -22.88 -2.42 7.28
C PRO A 513 -22.99 -1.68 8.62
N ARG A 514 -24.23 -1.48 9.07
CA ARG A 514 -24.56 -0.87 10.36
C ARG A 514 -24.62 -1.97 11.42
N LEU A 515 -23.52 -2.21 12.13
CA LEU A 515 -23.41 -3.26 13.17
C LEU A 515 -23.86 -2.77 14.55
N GLU A 516 -25.09 -2.28 14.63
CA GLU A 516 -25.70 -1.79 15.86
C GLU A 516 -26.81 -2.75 16.30
N HIS A 517 -26.81 -3.16 17.57
CA HIS A 517 -27.76 -4.13 18.10
C HIS A 517 -29.20 -3.61 18.04
N GLY A 518 -30.10 -4.35 17.38
CA GLY A 518 -31.47 -3.92 17.13
C GLY A 518 -31.62 -2.94 15.96
N GLN A 519 -30.54 -2.63 15.26
CA GLN A 519 -30.51 -1.84 14.03
C GLN A 519 -29.64 -2.46 12.92
N LEU A 520 -29.32 -3.76 12.99
CA LEU A 520 -28.49 -4.42 11.98
C LEU A 520 -29.08 -4.23 10.56
N GLY A 521 -28.23 -3.83 9.62
CA GLY A 521 -28.63 -3.55 8.25
C GLY A 521 -27.53 -2.87 7.45
N LEU A 522 -27.89 -2.23 6.35
CA LEU A 522 -26.98 -1.43 5.53
C LEU A 522 -27.32 0.06 5.72
N THR A 523 -26.34 0.91 5.52
CA THR A 523 -26.54 2.36 5.45
C THR A 523 -25.73 2.91 4.29
N VAL A 524 -26.10 4.08 3.78
CA VAL A 524 -25.21 4.85 2.91
C VAL A 524 -23.89 4.97 3.65
N ALA A 525 -22.81 4.49 3.02
CA ALA A 525 -21.49 4.62 3.59
C ALA A 525 -21.29 6.10 3.87
N LYS A 526 -21.14 6.47 5.15
CA LYS A 526 -20.62 7.79 5.47
C LYS A 526 -19.32 7.87 4.68
N LYS A 527 -19.19 8.87 3.79
CA LYS A 527 -17.85 9.29 3.34
C LYS A 527 -17.02 9.29 4.61
N ALA A 528 -15.93 8.54 4.62
CA ALA A 528 -15.09 8.48 5.80
C ALA A 528 -14.79 9.94 6.17
N GLU A 529 -15.39 10.40 7.27
CA GLU A 529 -14.90 11.60 7.90
C GLU A 529 -13.52 11.18 8.32
N VAL A 530 -12.54 11.58 7.52
CA VAL A 530 -11.17 11.72 7.98
C VAL A 530 -11.17 12.94 8.93
N SER A 531 -11.93 12.81 10.01
CA SER A 531 -11.34 12.72 11.33
C SER A 531 -10.06 11.90 11.21
N PHE A 532 -9.01 12.57 10.75
CA PHE A 532 -7.74 12.48 11.43
C PHE A 532 -8.12 12.50 12.91
N THR A 533 -7.96 11.38 13.60
CA THR A 533 -7.71 11.41 15.03
C THR A 533 -6.75 12.57 15.24
N ARG A 534 -7.03 13.42 16.23
CA ARG A 534 -6.02 14.37 16.75
C ARG A 534 -4.91 13.57 17.44
N HIS A 535 -4.22 12.74 16.68
CA HIS A 535 -2.78 12.65 16.76
C HIS A 535 -2.29 14.10 16.71
N ASP A 536 -1.50 14.45 17.71
CA ASP A 536 -0.65 15.62 17.65
C ASP A 536 -0.01 15.67 16.24
N PRO A 537 -0.22 16.72 15.42
CA PRO A 537 0.17 16.75 13.99
C PRO A 537 1.67 16.56 13.69
N LEU A 538 2.46 16.27 14.72
CA LEU A 538 3.90 16.25 14.78
C LEU A 538 4.47 14.89 15.25
N SER A 539 3.63 13.90 15.60
CA SER A 539 4.15 12.57 15.99
C SER A 539 4.90 11.86 14.85
N PHE A 540 4.55 12.15 13.59
CA PHE A 540 5.30 11.65 12.43
C PHE A 540 6.59 12.46 12.13
N LEU A 541 6.73 13.66 12.71
CA LEU A 541 7.85 14.58 12.49
C LEU A 541 8.96 14.49 13.56
N ASN A 542 8.71 13.80 14.68
CA ASN A 542 9.56 13.84 15.88
C ASN A 542 10.16 12.48 16.32
N GLY A 543 10.21 11.46 15.46
CA GLY A 543 11.09 10.28 15.64
C GLY A 543 10.95 9.40 16.91
N GLU A 544 9.98 9.64 17.80
CA GLU A 544 9.91 8.97 19.10
C GLU A 544 9.31 7.54 19.01
N SER A 545 10.19 6.55 19.10
CA SER A 545 9.82 5.21 19.55
C SER A 545 9.83 5.15 21.08
N LYS A 546 8.65 4.94 21.71
CA LYS A 546 8.53 3.98 22.84
C LYS A 546 7.11 3.62 23.29
N ALA A 547 7.04 2.38 23.78
CA ALA A 547 5.89 1.69 24.33
C ALA A 547 5.10 2.46 25.41
N VAL A 548 3.76 2.31 25.36
CA VAL A 548 2.84 2.85 26.36
C VAL A 548 2.96 2.08 27.69
N LYS A 549 3.49 2.72 28.73
CA LYS A 549 3.23 2.34 30.13
C LYS A 549 1.97 3.03 30.62
N LYS A 550 1.04 2.24 31.16
CA LYS A 550 -0.25 2.70 31.69
C LYS A 550 -0.07 3.20 33.13
N ALA A 551 -0.48 4.43 33.42
CA ALA A 551 -0.60 4.97 34.77
C ALA A 551 -2.06 5.40 35.05
N LEU A 552 -2.46 5.38 36.32
CA LEU A 552 -3.84 5.39 36.79
C LEU A 552 -4.23 6.70 37.52
N GLN A 553 -5.56 6.90 37.65
CA GLN A 553 -6.32 7.66 38.67
C GLN A 553 -6.84 9.10 38.39
N ASN A 554 -8.18 9.20 38.41
CA ASN A 554 -9.09 10.08 39.21
C ASN A 554 -8.93 11.63 39.16
N GLY A 555 -9.99 12.45 39.15
CA GLY A 555 -11.45 12.22 39.09
C GLY A 555 -12.31 13.47 39.45
N HIS A 556 -13.64 13.40 39.27
CA HIS A 556 -14.71 14.38 39.68
C HIS A 556 -14.78 15.75 38.94
N VAL A 557 -15.92 16.47 38.78
CA VAL A 557 -17.39 16.25 38.91
C VAL A 557 -18.16 17.35 38.12
N GLU A 558 -19.46 17.10 37.82
CA GLU A 558 -20.62 17.93 37.33
C GLU A 558 -20.55 19.51 37.37
N THR A 559 -21.41 20.34 36.71
CA THR A 559 -22.87 20.28 36.39
C THR A 559 -23.34 21.21 35.23
N ASN A 560 -24.43 20.83 34.54
CA ASN A 560 -25.59 21.61 33.99
C ASN A 560 -25.48 23.02 33.34
N GLY A 561 -26.25 23.25 32.26
CA GLY A 561 -26.69 24.60 31.80
C GLY A 561 -27.48 24.63 30.47
N SER A 562 -28.71 25.15 30.48
CA SER A 562 -29.72 25.14 29.39
C SER A 562 -30.01 26.50 28.73
N SER A 563 -30.40 26.54 27.44
CA SER A 563 -31.40 27.46 26.79
C SER A 563 -31.20 27.48 25.26
N GLU A 564 -32.11 27.00 24.40
CA GLU A 564 -33.36 27.61 23.87
C GLU A 564 -33.23 28.57 22.65
N ALA A 565 -34.05 28.27 21.63
CA ALA A 565 -34.68 29.11 20.60
C ALA A 565 -33.85 30.03 19.66
N HIS A 566 -34.02 29.86 18.34
CA HIS A 566 -35.03 30.63 17.59
C HIS A 566 -35.33 30.09 16.17
N ILE A 567 -36.53 30.42 15.67
CA ILE A 567 -37.15 29.99 14.39
C ILE A 567 -37.25 31.20 13.42
N ASN A 568 -37.25 30.94 12.10
CA ASN A 568 -38.02 31.59 11.00
C ASN A 568 -37.46 31.04 9.66
N ASP A 569 -38.14 30.30 8.78
CA ASP A 569 -39.52 30.28 8.23
C ASP A 569 -39.74 31.24 7.02
N ALA A 570 -40.09 30.67 5.84
CA ALA A 570 -40.65 31.35 4.66
C ALA A 570 -41.11 30.37 3.53
N THR A 571 -42.38 30.48 3.12
CA THR A 571 -43.07 29.66 2.07
C THR A 571 -43.40 30.50 0.80
N ASN A 572 -43.92 30.04 -0.37
CA ASN A 572 -44.49 28.75 -0.83
C ASN A 572 -44.57 28.67 -2.40
N GLY A 573 -44.91 27.50 -2.97
CA GLY A 573 -45.47 27.31 -4.34
C GLY A 573 -44.48 27.35 -5.53
N ASP A 574 -44.70 26.68 -6.67
CA ASP A 574 -45.81 25.80 -7.10
C ASP A 574 -45.34 24.76 -8.15
N LYS A 575 -46.09 23.65 -8.33
CA LYS A 575 -45.86 22.59 -9.35
C LYS A 575 -46.68 22.84 -10.64
N PRO A 576 -46.25 22.30 -11.80
CA PRO A 576 -46.86 21.04 -12.25
C PRO A 576 -45.87 20.03 -12.85
N LEU A 577 -46.30 18.76 -12.87
CA LEU A 577 -45.58 17.64 -13.47
C LEU A 577 -45.74 17.61 -15.00
N ASN A 578 -44.68 17.22 -15.70
CA ASN A 578 -44.78 16.31 -16.83
C ASN A 578 -43.55 15.39 -16.81
N GLY A 579 -43.75 14.09 -16.97
CA GLY A 579 -42.67 13.13 -16.97
C GLY A 579 -42.04 13.01 -18.34
N ASP A 580 -40.72 12.91 -18.38
CA ASP A 580 -40.02 12.17 -19.42
C ASP A 580 -38.73 11.57 -18.84
N SER A 581 -38.46 10.32 -19.18
CA SER A 581 -37.30 9.58 -18.68
C SER A 581 -35.99 10.11 -19.26
N LYS A 582 -34.99 10.37 -18.40
CA LYS A 582 -33.58 10.36 -18.79
C LYS A 582 -32.66 10.15 -17.58
N ASN A 583 -31.65 9.31 -17.78
CA ASN A 583 -30.49 9.23 -16.92
C ASN A 583 -29.77 10.59 -16.93
N GLU A 584 -29.32 11.05 -15.76
CA GLU A 584 -28.25 12.04 -15.69
C GLU A 584 -27.01 11.40 -15.09
N ASP A 585 -26.11 10.97 -15.98
CA ASP A 585 -24.68 10.93 -15.66
C ASP A 585 -24.28 12.32 -15.13
N GLN A 586 -23.78 12.40 -13.90
CA GLN A 586 -22.92 13.52 -13.52
C GLN A 586 -21.65 13.43 -14.37
N SER A 587 -21.69 14.09 -15.53
CA SER A 587 -20.57 14.10 -16.47
C SER A 587 -19.30 14.61 -15.80
N VAL A 588 -18.14 14.08 -16.20
CA VAL A 588 -16.81 14.50 -15.75
C VAL A 588 -16.60 16.01 -15.87
N ALA A 589 -17.27 16.66 -16.83
CA ALA A 589 -17.28 18.12 -16.98
C ALA A 589 -17.82 18.87 -15.74
N SER A 590 -18.72 18.27 -14.96
CA SER A 590 -19.25 18.88 -13.72
C SER A 590 -18.24 18.85 -12.56
N LEU A 591 -17.43 17.79 -12.45
CA LEU A 591 -16.34 17.69 -11.48
C LEU A 591 -15.21 18.67 -11.81
N VAL A 592 -14.80 18.73 -13.09
CA VAL A 592 -13.82 19.71 -13.59
C VAL A 592 -14.32 21.15 -13.40
N ALA A 593 -15.61 21.42 -13.64
CA ALA A 593 -16.20 22.73 -13.37
C ALA A 593 -16.21 23.09 -11.87
N GLY A 594 -16.44 22.12 -10.98
CA GLY A 594 -16.37 22.29 -9.53
C GLY A 594 -14.96 22.63 -9.04
N LEU A 595 -13.94 21.91 -9.52
CA LEU A 595 -12.53 22.19 -9.26
C LEU A 595 -12.15 23.62 -9.69
N VAL A 596 -12.39 23.97 -10.96
CA VAL A 596 -12.09 25.31 -11.51
C VAL A 596 -12.88 26.43 -10.83
N ALA A 597 -14.10 26.17 -10.35
CA ALA A 597 -14.88 27.13 -9.57
C ALA A 597 -14.31 27.35 -8.16
N SER A 598 -13.86 26.28 -7.49
CA SER A 598 -13.20 26.38 -6.17
C SER A 598 -11.86 27.12 -6.27
N GLU A 599 -11.08 26.86 -7.32
CA GLU A 599 -9.74 27.42 -7.52
C GLU A 599 -9.76 28.95 -7.71
N LYS A 600 -10.76 29.47 -8.44
CA LYS A 600 -10.95 30.92 -8.63
C LYS A 600 -11.31 31.70 -7.36
N SER A 601 -11.61 31.02 -6.25
CA SER A 601 -11.93 31.65 -4.97
C SER A 601 -10.73 31.84 -4.04
N ILE A 602 -9.57 31.25 -4.34
CA ILE A 602 -8.38 31.30 -3.49
C ILE A 602 -7.53 32.56 -3.81
N PRO A 603 -7.25 33.45 -2.84
CA PRO A 603 -6.40 34.61 -3.08
C PRO A 603 -4.96 34.22 -3.48
N PRO A 604 -4.32 34.91 -4.44
CA PRO A 604 -2.93 34.61 -4.83
C PRO A 604 -1.89 34.75 -3.70
N ALA A 605 -2.22 35.49 -2.64
CA ALA A 605 -1.36 35.71 -1.48
C ALA A 605 -1.39 34.59 -0.43
N SER A 606 -2.24 33.55 -0.59
CA SER A 606 -2.41 32.46 0.39
C SER A 606 -1.96 31.09 -0.11
N LEU A 607 -1.17 31.02 -1.19
CA LEU A 607 -0.64 29.78 -1.75
C LEU A 607 0.87 29.64 -1.47
N ASP A 608 1.21 29.11 -0.29
CA ASP A 608 2.57 28.62 0.01
C ASP A 608 3.00 27.46 -0.91
N GLU A 609 4.28 27.09 -0.87
CA GLU A 609 4.87 25.97 -1.63
C GLU A 609 4.02 24.71 -1.56
N SER A 610 3.62 24.30 -0.35
CA SER A 610 2.93 23.03 -0.11
C SER A 610 1.53 23.03 -0.71
N ASN A 611 0.79 24.12 -0.54
CA ASN A 611 -0.54 24.29 -1.11
C ASN A 611 -0.49 24.41 -2.64
N ARG A 612 0.50 25.13 -3.19
CA ARG A 612 0.68 25.28 -4.63
C ARG A 612 1.10 23.98 -5.32
N HIS A 613 2.06 23.24 -4.76
CA HIS A 613 2.49 21.96 -5.33
C HIS A 613 1.42 20.88 -5.20
N ARG A 614 0.64 20.85 -4.11
CA ARG A 614 -0.53 19.96 -3.98
C ARG A 614 -1.55 20.24 -5.09
N LEU A 615 -1.86 21.51 -5.35
CA LEU A 615 -2.79 21.90 -6.42
C LEU A 615 -2.25 21.51 -7.81
N ILE A 616 -0.96 21.71 -8.07
CA ILE A 616 -0.31 21.27 -9.32
C ILE A 616 -0.40 19.75 -9.48
N ALA A 617 -0.13 18.98 -8.43
CA ALA A 617 -0.22 17.53 -8.44
C ALA A 617 -1.66 17.06 -8.74
N SER A 618 -2.68 17.61 -8.05
CA SER A 618 -4.08 17.26 -8.32
C SER A 618 -4.53 17.65 -9.74
N LEU A 619 -4.05 18.78 -10.28
CA LEU A 619 -4.32 19.16 -11.68
C LEU A 619 -3.62 18.24 -12.69
N GLN A 620 -2.46 17.66 -12.34
CA GLN A 620 -1.77 16.68 -13.15
C GLN A 620 -2.49 15.33 -13.10
N GLU A 621 -2.83 14.85 -11.90
CA GLU A 621 -3.63 13.64 -11.66
C GLU A 621 -4.97 13.69 -12.43
N SER A 622 -5.73 14.77 -12.28
CA SER A 622 -6.97 14.99 -13.05
C SER A 622 -6.76 15.07 -14.58
N ALA A 623 -5.58 15.48 -15.04
CA ALA A 623 -5.27 15.46 -16.48
C ALA A 623 -4.91 14.04 -16.95
N GLU A 624 -4.20 13.25 -16.14
CA GLU A 624 -3.83 11.86 -16.42
C GLU A 624 -5.04 10.92 -16.35
N GLU A 625 -6.02 11.18 -15.48
CA GLU A 625 -7.33 10.52 -15.46
C GLU A 625 -8.14 10.73 -16.75
N LEU A 626 -7.94 11.86 -17.43
CA LEU A 626 -8.62 12.21 -18.68
C LEU A 626 -7.89 11.71 -19.94
N GLU A 627 -6.61 11.33 -19.82
CA GLU A 627 -5.82 10.86 -20.96
C GLU A 627 -6.21 9.44 -21.36
N THR A 628 -6.41 9.21 -22.67
CA THR A 628 -6.32 7.83 -23.18
C THR A 628 -4.85 7.38 -23.21
N PRO A 629 -4.56 6.07 -23.28
CA PRO A 629 -3.19 5.58 -23.43
C PRO A 629 -2.44 6.16 -24.64
N TYR A 630 -3.16 6.60 -25.67
CA TYR A 630 -2.58 7.30 -26.83
C TYR A 630 -2.24 8.76 -26.50
N ASP A 631 -3.06 9.46 -25.70
CA ASP A 631 -2.79 10.83 -25.27
C ASP A 631 -1.58 10.89 -24.34
N SER A 632 -1.44 9.93 -23.42
CA SER A 632 -0.24 9.81 -22.57
C SER A 632 1.03 9.55 -23.40
N MET A 633 0.95 8.69 -24.42
CA MET A 633 2.06 8.49 -25.37
C MET A 633 2.40 9.80 -26.10
N LEU A 634 1.40 10.56 -26.57
CA LEU A 634 1.63 11.87 -27.19
C LEU A 634 2.23 12.89 -26.22
N ARG A 635 1.83 12.89 -24.94
CA ARG A 635 2.42 13.74 -23.89
C ARG A 635 3.90 13.43 -23.69
N PHE A 636 4.29 12.16 -23.60
CA PHE A 636 5.71 11.77 -23.47
C PHE A 636 6.52 12.18 -24.71
N LEU A 637 5.98 11.95 -25.92
CA LEU A 637 6.61 12.40 -27.18
C LEU A 637 6.73 13.92 -27.29
N ASN A 638 5.82 14.67 -26.68
CA ASN A 638 5.85 16.13 -26.65
C ASN A 638 6.88 16.67 -25.64
N ALA A 639 7.01 16.05 -24.47
CA ALA A 639 7.95 16.48 -23.42
C ALA A 639 9.40 16.60 -23.95
N GLY A 640 9.88 15.58 -24.67
CA GLY A 640 11.23 15.59 -25.27
C GLY A 640 11.46 16.69 -26.32
N ARG A 641 10.40 17.20 -26.96
CA ARG A 641 10.50 18.29 -27.97
C ARG A 641 10.57 19.67 -27.33
N GLN A 642 10.03 19.84 -26.13
CA GLN A 642 9.76 21.15 -25.55
C GLN A 642 11.04 21.94 -25.28
N ILE A 643 12.07 21.31 -24.71
CA ILE A 643 13.36 21.97 -24.43
C ILE A 643 14.05 22.44 -25.72
N ALA A 644 14.09 21.61 -26.77
CA ALA A 644 14.69 21.98 -28.04
C ALA A 644 13.96 23.17 -28.71
N LEU A 645 12.63 23.18 -28.66
CA LEU A 645 11.81 24.28 -29.21
C LEU A 645 11.92 25.57 -28.37
N ILE A 646 12.08 25.47 -27.05
CA ILE A 646 12.43 26.61 -26.19
C ILE A 646 13.81 27.16 -26.58
N LYS A 647 14.82 26.30 -26.77
CA LYS A 647 16.16 26.74 -27.19
C LYS A 647 16.10 27.50 -28.52
N ILE A 648 15.43 26.96 -29.52
CA ILE A 648 15.23 27.61 -30.83
C ILE A 648 14.48 28.95 -30.68
N GLY A 649 13.47 29.04 -29.81
CA GLY A 649 12.77 30.30 -29.52
C GLY A 649 13.67 31.37 -28.88
N GLY A 650 14.63 30.95 -28.03
CA GLY A 650 15.66 31.82 -27.46
C GLY A 650 16.67 32.30 -28.53
N ASP A 651 17.20 31.38 -29.34
CA ASP A 651 18.16 31.69 -30.42
C ASP A 651 17.59 32.69 -31.43
N LEU A 652 16.32 32.53 -31.81
CA LEU A 652 15.62 33.42 -32.72
C LEU A 652 15.21 34.76 -32.07
N GLY A 653 15.45 34.94 -30.76
CA GLY A 653 15.03 36.12 -30.01
C GLY A 653 13.51 36.27 -29.90
N VAL A 654 12.73 35.20 -30.10
CA VAL A 654 11.26 35.22 -30.13
C VAL A 654 10.69 35.66 -28.79
N PHE A 655 11.13 35.05 -27.68
CA PHE A 655 10.58 35.38 -26.36
C PHE A 655 10.85 36.83 -25.99
N LYS A 656 12.08 37.31 -26.23
CA LYS A 656 12.46 38.71 -26.02
C LYS A 656 11.65 39.67 -26.88
N SER A 657 11.56 39.40 -28.19
CA SER A 657 10.83 40.28 -29.14
C SER A 657 9.35 40.39 -28.78
N LEU A 658 8.71 39.28 -28.40
CA LEU A 658 7.32 39.27 -27.94
C LEU A 658 7.14 39.96 -26.58
N ALA A 659 8.09 39.82 -25.66
CA ALA A 659 8.04 40.45 -24.34
C ALA A 659 8.24 41.98 -24.39
N GLU A 660 9.08 42.46 -25.31
CA GLU A 660 9.37 43.90 -25.51
C GLU A 660 8.30 44.59 -26.38
N SER A 661 7.58 43.84 -27.23
CA SER A 661 6.55 44.40 -28.11
C SER A 661 5.27 44.82 -27.37
N LYS A 662 4.66 45.92 -27.83
CA LYS A 662 3.34 46.40 -27.38
C LYS A 662 2.21 46.04 -28.34
N THR A 663 2.53 45.46 -29.49
CA THR A 663 1.60 45.02 -30.54
C THR A 663 1.86 43.56 -30.90
N PRO A 664 0.89 42.84 -31.47
CA PRO A 664 1.16 41.54 -32.07
C PRO A 664 2.27 41.64 -33.12
N LEU A 665 3.07 40.58 -33.24
CA LEU A 665 4.14 40.45 -34.23
C LEU A 665 3.84 39.27 -35.17
N SER A 666 4.14 39.43 -36.46
CA SER A 666 4.04 38.34 -37.44
C SER A 666 5.25 37.39 -37.43
N SER A 667 5.18 36.24 -38.12
CA SER A 667 6.36 35.39 -38.30
C SER A 667 7.45 36.09 -39.11
N GLU A 668 7.08 36.98 -40.03
CA GLU A 668 8.02 37.80 -40.79
C GLU A 668 8.73 38.82 -39.89
N GLU A 669 8.03 39.43 -38.93
CA GLU A 669 8.62 40.36 -37.99
C GLU A 669 9.54 39.67 -36.98
N LEU A 670 9.11 38.51 -36.46
CA LEU A 670 9.92 37.68 -35.56
C LEU A 670 11.15 37.06 -36.27
N ALA A 671 11.14 36.95 -37.60
CA ALA A 671 12.28 36.45 -38.38
C ALA A 671 13.39 37.50 -38.62
N LYS A 672 13.04 38.80 -38.60
CA LYS A 672 13.98 39.91 -38.92
C LYS A 672 15.27 39.92 -38.08
N PRO A 673 15.25 39.71 -36.74
CA PRO A 673 16.45 39.82 -35.91
C PRO A 673 17.57 38.84 -36.27
N THR A 674 17.23 37.65 -36.79
CA THR A 674 18.18 36.58 -37.13
C THR A 674 18.23 36.25 -38.61
N MET A 675 17.49 36.98 -39.46
CA MET A 675 17.30 36.68 -40.88
C MET A 675 16.82 35.23 -41.14
N ALA A 676 16.00 34.69 -40.24
CA ALA A 676 15.42 33.37 -40.41
C ALA A 676 14.39 33.34 -41.56
N ASP A 677 14.07 32.15 -42.06
CA ASP A 677 12.93 32.00 -42.98
C ASP A 677 11.60 32.21 -42.22
N PRO A 678 10.71 33.13 -42.65
CA PRO A 678 9.43 33.37 -41.98
C PRO A 678 8.54 32.13 -41.89
N THR A 679 8.58 31.24 -42.89
CA THR A 679 7.78 29.99 -42.87
C THR A 679 8.25 29.04 -41.77
N LEU A 680 9.56 28.93 -41.56
CA LEU A 680 10.16 28.19 -40.45
C LEU A 680 9.79 28.81 -39.11
N VAL A 681 9.88 30.14 -38.96
CA VAL A 681 9.46 30.85 -37.74
C VAL A 681 7.98 30.59 -37.45
N GLY A 682 7.09 30.70 -38.45
CA GLY A 682 5.66 30.37 -38.29
C GLY A 682 5.41 28.92 -37.87
N ARG A 683 6.20 27.95 -38.35
CA ARG A 683 6.13 26.55 -37.89
C ARG A 683 6.51 26.39 -36.43
N ILE A 684 7.55 27.09 -35.98
CA ILE A 684 7.99 27.09 -34.58
C ILE A 684 6.94 27.77 -33.70
N MET A 685 6.41 28.91 -34.12
CA MET A 685 5.38 29.66 -33.39
C MET A 685 4.14 28.82 -33.14
N ARG A 686 3.65 28.04 -34.11
CA ARG A 686 2.51 27.10 -33.88
C ARG A 686 2.76 26.15 -32.71
N TYR A 687 3.97 25.60 -32.58
CA TYR A 687 4.33 24.73 -31.46
C TYR A 687 4.41 25.50 -30.13
N LEU A 688 5.04 26.68 -30.13
CA LEU A 688 5.13 27.54 -28.94
C LEU A 688 3.76 28.01 -28.46
N VAL A 689 2.83 28.32 -29.37
CA VAL A 689 1.45 28.69 -29.05
C VAL A 689 0.67 27.49 -28.49
N ALA A 690 0.76 26.32 -29.13
CA ALA A 690 0.11 25.08 -28.66
C ALA A 690 0.57 24.67 -27.25
N ASN A 691 1.88 24.78 -26.98
CA ASN A 691 2.47 24.51 -25.65
C ASN A 691 2.33 25.67 -24.65
N ARG A 692 1.50 26.69 -24.97
CA ARG A 692 1.18 27.84 -24.11
C ARG A 692 2.38 28.74 -23.74
N LEU A 693 3.47 28.65 -24.51
CA LEU A 693 4.72 29.44 -24.35
C LEU A 693 4.62 30.84 -24.99
N ALA A 694 3.77 31.01 -25.99
CA ALA A 694 3.33 32.28 -26.58
C ALA A 694 1.81 32.24 -26.85
N ALA A 695 1.18 33.32 -27.32
CA ALA A 695 -0.21 33.33 -27.80
C ALA A 695 -0.32 33.78 -29.26
N GLU A 696 -1.41 33.40 -29.93
CA GLU A 696 -1.82 33.89 -31.24
C GLU A 696 -3.16 34.63 -31.09
N THR A 697 -3.27 35.85 -31.62
CA THR A 697 -4.48 36.71 -31.52
C THR A 697 -5.26 36.80 -32.83
N ALA A 698 -4.60 36.56 -33.95
CA ALA A 698 -5.15 36.46 -35.29
C ALA A 698 -4.17 35.60 -36.13
N PRO A 699 -4.55 35.11 -37.33
CA PRO A 699 -3.68 34.27 -38.14
C PRO A 699 -2.31 34.93 -38.38
N ASP A 700 -1.24 34.25 -37.94
CA ASP A 700 0.14 34.76 -37.97
C ASP A 700 0.33 36.11 -37.23
N GLN A 701 -0.31 36.27 -36.07
CA GLN A 701 -0.15 37.44 -35.20
C GLN A 701 0.01 36.99 -33.75
N TYR A 702 1.22 37.10 -33.21
CA TYR A 702 1.61 36.52 -31.93
C TYR A 702 1.87 37.56 -30.84
N VAL A 703 1.57 37.21 -29.58
CA VAL A 703 1.78 38.06 -28.39
C VAL A 703 2.39 37.27 -27.23
N ALA A 704 3.02 37.97 -26.30
CA ALA A 704 3.55 37.38 -25.07
C ALA A 704 2.45 36.90 -24.10
N ARG A 705 2.80 35.88 -23.30
CA ARG A 705 2.06 35.38 -22.13
C ARG A 705 3.03 35.22 -20.94
N LYS A 706 2.52 34.85 -19.76
CA LYS A 706 3.31 34.61 -18.53
C LYS A 706 4.62 33.84 -18.78
N MET A 707 4.56 32.75 -19.55
CA MET A 707 5.75 31.93 -19.84
C MET A 707 6.70 32.59 -20.86
N THR A 708 6.21 33.41 -21.78
CA THR A 708 7.04 34.21 -22.69
C THR A 708 7.94 35.17 -21.91
N TYR A 709 7.38 35.86 -20.90
CA TYR A 709 8.15 36.75 -20.03
C TYR A 709 9.17 36.01 -19.17
N ALA A 710 8.81 34.81 -18.67
CA ALA A 710 9.77 33.97 -17.94
C ALA A 710 10.93 33.50 -18.83
N LEU A 711 10.65 33.06 -20.05
CA LEU A 711 11.67 32.62 -21.02
C LEU A 711 12.44 33.78 -21.69
N ALA A 712 11.98 35.02 -21.53
CA ALA A 712 12.71 36.23 -21.91
C ALA A 712 13.62 36.76 -20.79
N ASP A 713 13.49 36.25 -19.55
CA ASP A 713 14.36 36.59 -18.44
C ASP A 713 15.70 35.83 -18.58
N PRO A 714 16.85 36.51 -18.69
CA PRO A 714 18.15 35.84 -18.81
C PRO A 714 18.45 34.87 -17.67
N ARG A 715 17.86 35.06 -16.48
CA ARG A 715 18.03 34.17 -15.31
C ARG A 715 17.39 32.79 -15.49
N ILE A 716 16.42 32.68 -16.40
CA ILE A 716 15.75 31.42 -16.75
C ILE A 716 16.24 30.92 -18.12
N GLU A 717 16.41 31.81 -19.09
CA GLU A 717 16.86 31.47 -20.45
C GLU A 717 18.26 30.84 -20.47
N SER A 718 19.21 31.42 -19.74
CA SER A 718 20.61 30.97 -19.71
C SER A 718 20.74 29.52 -19.21
N PRO A 719 20.16 29.13 -18.06
CA PRO A 719 20.15 27.72 -17.61
C PRO A 719 19.48 26.74 -18.60
N MET A 720 18.45 27.14 -19.35
CA MET A 720 17.83 26.26 -20.35
C MET A 720 18.81 25.84 -21.45
N ARG A 721 19.81 26.67 -21.76
CA ARG A 721 20.89 26.33 -22.71
C ARG A 721 21.80 25.24 -22.14
N PHE A 722 22.14 25.30 -20.85
CA PHE A 722 22.85 24.22 -20.15
C PHE A 722 22.05 22.92 -20.15
N PHE A 723 20.75 22.93 -19.79
CA PHE A 723 19.91 21.72 -19.80
C PHE A 723 19.77 21.12 -21.20
N HIS A 724 19.73 21.94 -22.25
CA HIS A 724 19.71 21.47 -23.63
C HIS A 724 21.06 20.90 -24.10
N ALA A 725 22.18 21.56 -23.79
CA ALA A 725 23.49 21.20 -24.31
C ALA A 725 24.22 20.10 -23.50
N VAL A 726 23.86 19.92 -22.22
CA VAL A 726 24.56 19.03 -21.27
C VAL A 726 23.65 17.93 -20.74
N SER A 727 22.54 18.31 -20.07
CA SER A 727 21.68 17.34 -19.39
C SER A 727 20.90 16.47 -20.38
N SER A 728 20.33 17.07 -21.44
CA SER A 728 19.50 16.36 -22.41
C SER A 728 20.26 15.26 -23.18
N PRO A 729 21.49 15.49 -23.71
CA PRO A 729 22.30 14.43 -24.32
C PRO A 729 22.70 13.32 -23.33
N ALA A 730 23.02 13.67 -22.08
CA ALA A 730 23.36 12.69 -21.05
C ALA A 730 22.16 11.78 -20.71
N PHE A 731 20.95 12.34 -20.56
CA PHE A 731 19.73 11.55 -20.35
C PHE A 731 19.33 10.72 -21.59
N GLN A 732 19.59 11.19 -22.81
CA GLN A 732 19.41 10.38 -24.02
C GLN A 732 20.37 9.19 -24.07
N ALA A 733 21.60 9.35 -23.57
CA ALA A 733 22.61 8.30 -23.49
C ALA A 733 22.43 7.34 -22.30
N LEU A 734 21.66 7.73 -21.28
CA LEU A 734 21.50 6.99 -20.02
C LEU A 734 20.98 5.55 -20.20
N PRO A 735 19.98 5.23 -21.04
CA PRO A 735 19.51 3.86 -21.22
C PRO A 735 20.59 2.93 -21.80
N ASP A 736 21.36 3.40 -22.79
CA ASP A 736 22.45 2.61 -23.37
C ASP A 736 23.64 2.47 -22.41
N PHE A 737 23.96 3.53 -21.65
CA PHE A 737 24.98 3.48 -20.59
C PHE A 737 24.61 2.47 -19.50
N LEU A 738 23.35 2.45 -19.04
CA LEU A 738 22.85 1.47 -18.07
C LEU A 738 22.89 0.04 -18.63
N LYS A 739 22.53 -0.14 -19.90
CA LYS A 739 22.63 -1.43 -20.59
C LYS A 739 24.09 -1.92 -20.70
N GLU A 740 25.03 -1.05 -21.04
CA GLU A 740 26.47 -1.35 -21.15
C GLU A 740 27.12 -1.67 -19.79
N THR A 741 26.66 -1.01 -18.71
CA THR A 741 27.16 -1.26 -17.34
C THR A 741 26.49 -2.45 -16.65
N GLY A 742 25.44 -3.04 -17.23
CA GLY A 742 24.68 -4.15 -16.66
C GLY A 742 23.70 -3.72 -15.56
N TYR A 743 23.16 -2.50 -15.67
CA TYR A 743 22.29 -1.84 -14.68
C TYR A 743 22.92 -1.79 -13.27
N GLN A 744 24.25 -1.65 -13.21
CA GLN A 744 25.00 -1.55 -11.96
C GLN A 744 25.21 -0.08 -11.59
N ASN A 745 25.01 0.26 -10.30
CA ASN A 745 25.37 1.57 -9.79
C ASN A 745 26.90 1.68 -9.68
N ARG A 746 27.54 2.46 -10.56
CA ARG A 746 29.00 2.60 -10.65
C ARG A 746 29.42 4.06 -10.47
N PRO A 747 30.08 4.42 -9.34
CA PRO A 747 30.46 5.81 -9.07
C PRO A 747 31.66 6.30 -9.89
N GLU A 748 32.34 5.43 -10.66
CA GLU A 748 33.52 5.83 -11.46
C GLU A 748 33.16 6.40 -12.85
N ALA A 749 31.91 6.27 -13.31
CA ALA A 749 31.48 6.69 -14.64
C ALA A 749 30.02 7.18 -14.65
N SER A 750 29.66 8.02 -15.62
CA SER A 750 28.30 8.53 -15.78
C SER A 750 27.86 8.55 -17.24
N ALA A 751 26.57 8.76 -17.49
CA ALA A 751 26.04 8.87 -18.84
C ALA A 751 26.49 10.16 -19.58
N LEU A 752 26.97 11.18 -18.85
CA LEU A 752 27.51 12.41 -19.43
C LEU A 752 28.68 12.16 -20.40
N GLN A 753 29.62 11.29 -20.06
CA GLN A 753 30.75 10.95 -20.94
C GLN A 753 30.27 10.44 -22.31
N LYS A 754 29.26 9.56 -22.29
CA LYS A 754 28.63 9.01 -23.50
C LYS A 754 27.82 10.06 -24.25
N GLY A 755 26.98 10.84 -23.55
CA GLY A 755 26.11 11.86 -24.16
C GLY A 755 26.86 13.05 -24.77
N LEU A 756 28.04 13.39 -24.24
CA LEU A 756 28.90 14.48 -24.75
C LEU A 756 30.09 13.97 -25.57
N ASN A 757 30.22 12.65 -25.77
CA ASN A 757 31.34 12.00 -26.47
C ASN A 757 32.71 12.48 -25.94
N THR A 758 32.94 12.32 -24.64
CA THR A 758 34.12 12.83 -23.93
C THR A 758 34.54 11.91 -22.78
N GLU A 759 35.84 11.87 -22.49
CA GLU A 759 36.39 11.18 -21.31
C GLU A 759 36.36 12.06 -20.03
N LEU A 760 35.93 13.31 -20.14
CA LEU A 760 35.94 14.29 -19.06
C LEU A 760 34.66 14.23 -18.23
N GLY A 761 34.78 14.38 -16.91
CA GLY A 761 33.64 14.73 -16.06
C GLY A 761 33.16 16.17 -16.29
N LEU A 762 32.00 16.52 -15.74
CA LEU A 762 31.30 17.78 -16.04
C LEU A 762 32.17 19.04 -15.90
N PHE A 763 32.81 19.27 -14.75
CA PHE A 763 33.54 20.53 -14.52
C PHE A 763 34.79 20.70 -15.41
N PRO A 764 35.66 19.68 -15.59
CA PRO A 764 36.72 19.73 -16.60
C PRO A 764 36.22 19.98 -18.03
N TRP A 765 35.06 19.42 -18.39
CA TRP A 765 34.44 19.65 -19.70
C TRP A 765 33.91 21.09 -19.83
N LEU A 766 33.12 21.57 -18.87
CA LEU A 766 32.60 22.96 -18.85
C LEU A 766 33.72 24.00 -18.93
N LYS A 767 34.89 23.73 -18.36
CA LYS A 767 36.06 24.63 -18.48
C LYS A 767 36.55 24.81 -19.94
N GLN A 768 36.29 23.85 -20.82
CA GLN A 768 36.54 23.95 -22.26
C GLN A 768 35.41 24.66 -23.02
N HIS A 769 34.25 24.84 -22.38
CA HIS A 769 33.04 25.46 -22.94
C HIS A 769 32.61 26.66 -22.07
N PRO A 770 33.37 27.78 -22.06
CA PRO A 770 33.20 28.87 -21.08
C PRO A 770 31.81 29.53 -21.09
N ASP A 771 31.13 29.56 -22.25
CA ASP A 771 29.75 30.07 -22.33
C ASP A 771 28.77 29.16 -21.59
N LEU A 772 28.92 27.83 -21.70
CA LEU A 772 28.10 26.85 -20.96
C LEU A 772 28.47 26.81 -19.47
N LEU A 773 29.74 27.09 -19.11
CA LEU A 773 30.14 27.27 -17.72
C LEU A 773 29.45 28.50 -17.11
N LYS A 774 29.32 29.59 -17.87
CA LYS A 774 28.57 30.78 -17.46
C LYS A 774 27.07 30.51 -17.34
N ASP A 775 26.50 29.72 -18.26
CA ASP A 775 25.10 29.28 -18.18
C ASP A 775 24.84 28.33 -16.98
N PHE A 776 25.82 27.50 -16.61
CA PHE A 776 25.76 26.69 -15.37
C PHE A 776 25.90 27.57 -14.11
N GLN A 777 26.79 28.56 -14.12
CA GLN A 777 26.97 29.48 -13.00
C GLN A 777 25.73 30.36 -12.75
N SER A 778 24.99 30.73 -13.81
CA SER A 778 23.75 31.51 -13.66
C SER A 778 22.63 30.71 -12.96
N LEU A 779 22.56 29.39 -13.19
CA LEU A 779 21.65 28.46 -12.48
C LEU A 779 21.88 28.49 -10.96
N MET A 780 23.14 28.57 -10.50
CA MET A 780 23.48 28.67 -9.07
C MET A 780 23.04 29.99 -8.43
N GLY A 781 22.69 31.00 -9.24
CA GLY A 781 22.19 32.30 -8.81
C GLY A 781 20.66 32.43 -8.82
N ILE A 782 19.91 31.41 -9.26
CA ILE A 782 18.45 31.44 -9.17
C ILE A 782 18.04 31.31 -7.70
N PRO A 783 17.16 32.19 -7.17
CA PRO A 783 16.58 32.00 -5.85
C PRO A 783 15.84 30.66 -5.76
N LYS A 784 16.28 29.77 -4.86
CA LYS A 784 15.49 28.60 -4.46
C LYS A 784 14.19 29.06 -3.81
N GLU A 785 13.22 28.14 -3.74
CA GLU A 785 12.04 28.36 -2.90
C GLU A 785 12.40 28.24 -1.42
N GLY A 786 11.76 29.05 -0.58
CA GLY A 786 12.19 29.28 0.80
C GLY A 786 13.58 29.94 0.90
N ASN A 787 14.15 29.96 2.10
CA ASN A 787 15.47 30.54 2.34
C ASN A 787 16.15 29.81 3.51
N CYS A 788 17.30 29.19 3.27
CA CYS A 788 18.04 28.47 4.33
C CYS A 788 18.47 29.40 5.49
N LEU A 789 18.66 30.70 5.25
CA LEU A 789 18.96 31.67 6.29
C LEU A 789 17.79 31.94 7.26
N ASP A 790 16.60 31.39 6.99
CA ASP A 790 15.45 31.47 7.89
C ASP A 790 15.42 30.29 8.89
N VAL A 791 16.26 29.27 8.68
CA VAL A 791 16.37 28.08 9.56
C VAL A 791 17.74 27.91 10.22
N ILE A 792 18.73 28.72 9.86
CA ILE A 792 20.05 28.77 10.53
C ILE A 792 19.99 29.84 11.64
N PRO A 793 20.26 29.50 12.92
CA PRO A 793 20.21 30.45 14.02
C PRO A 793 21.39 31.43 13.93
N LEU A 794 21.07 32.60 13.40
CA LEU A 794 21.98 33.71 13.10
C LEU A 794 21.58 34.98 13.86
N GLU A 795 20.81 34.86 14.93
CA GLU A 795 20.46 35.98 15.80
C GLU A 795 21.71 36.51 16.51
N SER A 796 21.80 37.82 16.70
CA SER A 796 22.99 38.46 17.26
C SER A 796 23.33 37.98 18.68
N ALA A 797 22.36 37.45 19.43
CA ALA A 797 22.56 36.81 20.74
C ALA A 797 23.29 35.45 20.69
N VAL A 798 23.32 34.78 19.52
CA VAL A 798 24.03 33.51 19.30
C VAL A 798 25.46 33.75 18.81
N ILE A 799 25.73 34.93 18.23
CA ILE A 799 26.98 35.26 17.52
C ILE A 799 27.88 36.25 18.29
N SER A 800 27.31 37.05 19.18
CA SER A 800 28.03 38.14 19.89
C SER A 800 29.19 37.65 20.75
N ASP A 801 29.09 36.47 21.35
CA ASP A 801 30.11 35.88 22.23
C ASP A 801 31.18 35.04 21.50
N HIS A 802 31.01 34.76 20.20
CA HIS A 802 31.99 33.99 19.43
C HIS A 802 33.12 34.93 18.95
N GLU A 803 34.39 34.53 19.06
CA GLU A 803 35.53 35.28 18.52
C GLU A 803 35.99 34.71 17.16
N GLY A 804 36.25 35.57 16.17
CA GLY A 804 36.75 35.14 14.85
C GLY A 804 35.65 34.91 13.78
N PRO A 805 35.93 34.11 12.73
CA PRO A 805 35.01 33.86 11.62
C PRO A 805 33.74 33.11 12.05
N VAL A 806 32.56 33.63 11.71
CA VAL A 806 31.27 32.98 12.04
C VAL A 806 30.85 31.99 10.96
N PHE A 807 31.08 32.32 9.69
CA PHE A 807 30.52 31.57 8.58
C PHE A 807 31.57 31.31 7.51
N VAL A 808 31.83 30.04 7.20
CA VAL A 808 32.73 29.59 6.14
C VAL A 808 31.89 28.91 5.07
N ASP A 809 31.69 29.58 3.94
CA ASP A 809 30.91 29.13 2.78
C ASP A 809 31.82 28.30 1.85
N ILE A 810 31.85 26.98 2.07
CA ILE A 810 32.75 26.02 1.41
C ILE A 810 32.15 25.60 0.07
N GLY A 811 32.87 25.91 -1.02
CA GLY A 811 32.32 25.78 -2.38
C GLY A 811 31.36 26.92 -2.74
N GLY A 812 31.42 28.06 -2.03
CA GLY A 812 30.50 29.19 -2.17
C GLY A 812 30.61 29.98 -3.48
N ASN A 813 31.40 29.52 -4.46
CA ASN A 813 31.60 30.16 -5.76
C ASN A 813 32.06 31.63 -5.60
N THR A 814 31.44 32.58 -6.31
CA THR A 814 31.72 34.03 -6.17
C THR A 814 30.97 34.68 -4.99
N GLY A 815 30.56 33.87 -4.00
CA GLY A 815 29.94 34.31 -2.74
C GLY A 815 28.49 34.78 -2.88
N HIS A 816 27.69 34.10 -3.70
CA HIS A 816 26.26 34.43 -3.85
C HIS A 816 25.50 34.28 -2.52
N GLN A 817 25.78 33.22 -1.75
CA GLN A 817 25.13 33.02 -0.46
C GLN A 817 25.64 33.99 0.60
N ALA A 818 26.95 34.23 0.65
CA ALA A 818 27.53 35.25 1.53
C ALA A 818 26.96 36.66 1.28
N LYS A 819 26.63 37.03 0.04
CA LYS A 819 25.94 38.31 -0.28
C LYS A 819 24.53 38.35 0.32
N HIS A 820 23.76 37.26 0.23
CA HIS A 820 22.42 37.16 0.82
C HIS A 820 22.47 37.14 2.36
N LEU A 821 23.46 36.45 2.92
CA LEU A 821 23.77 36.41 4.35
C LEU A 821 24.02 37.82 4.91
N LEU A 822 24.92 38.60 4.29
CA LEU A 822 25.23 39.96 4.73
C LEU A 822 24.12 40.97 4.44
N ALA A 823 23.25 40.71 3.47
CA ALA A 823 22.06 41.54 3.25
C ALA A 823 21.02 41.37 4.36
N LYS A 824 20.92 40.17 4.95
CA LYS A 824 20.02 39.86 6.08
C LYS A 824 20.66 40.16 7.45
N TYR A 825 21.97 39.93 7.60
CA TYR A 825 22.73 40.10 8.84
C TYR A 825 24.02 40.93 8.59
N PRO A 826 23.91 42.27 8.46
CA PRO A 826 25.06 43.13 8.16
C PRO A 826 26.14 43.13 9.25
N GLU A 827 25.81 42.76 10.48
CA GLU A 827 26.76 42.64 11.61
C GLU A 827 27.81 41.53 11.42
N LEU A 828 27.57 40.60 10.50
CA LEU A 828 28.53 39.55 10.12
C LEU A 828 29.63 40.06 9.18
N ALA A 829 29.58 41.32 8.74
CA ALA A 829 30.59 41.90 7.86
C ALA A 829 32.00 41.80 8.45
N GLY A 830 32.93 41.22 7.69
CA GLY A 830 34.30 40.91 8.11
C GLY A 830 34.45 39.59 8.88
N ARG A 831 33.35 38.89 9.17
CA ARG A 831 33.34 37.59 9.88
C ARG A 831 32.92 36.40 8.99
N VAL A 832 32.77 36.63 7.69
CA VAL A 832 32.39 35.61 6.70
C VAL A 832 33.57 35.34 5.76
N VAL A 833 33.82 34.05 5.48
CA VAL A 833 34.83 33.59 4.52
C VAL A 833 34.13 32.76 3.44
N VAL A 834 34.39 33.05 2.17
CA VAL A 834 33.93 32.26 1.03
C VAL A 834 35.12 31.51 0.45
N GLN A 835 34.97 30.19 0.32
CA GLN A 835 36.01 29.29 -0.16
C GLN A 835 35.62 28.64 -1.48
N ASP A 836 36.52 28.70 -2.46
CA ASP A 836 36.40 27.97 -3.73
C ASP A 836 37.81 27.76 -4.32
N ARG A 837 37.91 27.10 -5.48
CA ARG A 837 39.15 26.90 -6.23
C ARG A 837 39.78 28.25 -6.59
N GLU A 838 41.11 28.28 -6.63
CA GLU A 838 41.89 29.50 -6.92
C GLU A 838 41.45 30.22 -8.20
N GLU A 839 41.08 29.47 -9.23
CA GLU A 839 40.58 30.00 -10.51
C GLU A 839 39.18 30.62 -10.43
N THR A 840 38.29 30.09 -9.58
CA THR A 840 36.98 30.71 -9.30
C THR A 840 37.16 32.01 -8.53
N ILE A 841 38.00 31.98 -7.49
CA ILE A 841 38.28 33.12 -6.63
C ILE A 841 38.96 34.26 -7.39
N LYS A 842 39.89 33.98 -8.31
CA LYS A 842 40.52 34.98 -9.19
C LYS A 842 39.54 35.67 -10.15
N ASN A 843 38.42 35.01 -10.48
CA ASN A 843 37.38 35.55 -11.37
C ASN A 843 36.23 36.23 -10.61
N ALA A 844 36.23 36.17 -9.27
CA ALA A 844 35.28 36.91 -8.47
C ALA A 844 35.61 38.41 -8.49
N SER A 845 34.59 39.26 -8.62
CA SER A 845 34.73 40.72 -8.47
C SER A 845 35.09 41.08 -7.03
N ASP A 846 35.76 42.21 -6.80
CA ASP A 846 35.99 42.74 -5.45
C ASP A 846 34.67 42.88 -4.68
N VAL A 847 34.51 42.12 -3.58
CA VAL A 847 33.31 42.15 -2.75
C VAL A 847 33.61 42.78 -1.39
N LYS A 848 32.73 43.68 -0.94
CA LYS A 848 32.80 44.25 0.42
C LYS A 848 32.03 43.37 1.39
N GLY A 849 32.63 43.10 2.55
CA GLY A 849 31.96 42.49 3.71
C GLY A 849 32.31 41.02 3.99
N PHE A 850 32.94 40.29 3.08
CA PHE A 850 33.46 38.94 3.34
C PHE A 850 34.83 38.73 2.69
N GLN A 851 35.59 37.76 3.21
CA GLN A 851 36.88 37.37 2.66
C GLN A 851 36.70 36.28 1.60
N LEU A 852 37.31 36.44 0.43
CA LEU A 852 37.48 35.35 -0.54
C LEU A 852 38.78 34.58 -0.22
N MET A 853 38.72 33.25 -0.26
CA MET A 853 39.85 32.37 0.07
C MET A 853 39.95 31.20 -0.92
N ALA A 854 41.11 31.02 -1.54
CA ALA A 854 41.37 29.85 -2.37
C ALA A 854 41.53 28.60 -1.47
N HIS A 855 40.67 27.60 -1.65
CA HIS A 855 40.73 26.33 -0.90
C HIS A 855 40.19 25.17 -1.74
N ASN A 856 40.77 23.99 -1.55
CA ASN A 856 40.26 22.72 -2.08
C ASN A 856 39.79 21.88 -0.89
N PHE A 857 38.49 21.57 -0.84
CA PHE A 857 37.85 20.85 0.27
C PHE A 857 38.29 19.38 0.42
N PHE A 858 39.06 18.83 -0.54
CA PHE A 858 39.76 17.55 -0.36
C PHE A 858 41.04 17.67 0.50
N ASN A 859 41.46 18.88 0.85
CA ASN A 859 42.52 19.15 1.83
C ASN A 859 41.90 19.59 3.16
N THR A 860 42.64 19.46 4.26
CA THR A 860 42.22 19.93 5.59
C THR A 860 41.81 21.41 5.58
N GLN A 861 40.68 21.71 6.22
CA GLN A 861 40.07 23.05 6.28
C GLN A 861 41.01 24.06 6.97
N PRO A 862 41.47 25.14 6.31
CA PRO A 862 42.43 26.10 6.88
C PRO A 862 41.84 27.06 7.92
N VAL A 863 40.54 27.37 7.86
CA VAL A 863 39.89 28.26 8.84
C VAL A 863 39.52 27.45 10.08
N LYS A 864 40.06 27.83 11.24
CA LYS A 864 39.85 27.13 12.51
C LYS A 864 38.83 27.84 13.41
N GLY A 865 38.09 27.03 14.17
CA GLY A 865 37.18 27.47 15.21
C GLY A 865 35.99 28.29 14.71
N ALA A 866 35.59 28.15 13.44
CA ALA A 866 34.47 28.92 12.91
C ALA A 866 33.13 28.39 13.43
N LYS A 867 32.16 29.28 13.67
CA LYS A 867 30.85 28.87 14.20
C LYS A 867 30.10 27.91 13.27
N TYR A 868 30.11 28.21 11.97
CA TYR A 868 29.43 27.45 10.93
C TYR A 868 30.35 27.17 9.74
N TYR A 869 30.56 25.89 9.44
CA TYR A 869 31.16 25.41 8.19
C TYR A 869 30.03 24.96 7.27
N TYR A 870 29.75 25.74 6.24
CA TYR A 870 28.56 25.60 5.41
C TYR A 870 28.91 25.06 4.02
N LEU A 871 28.16 24.05 3.57
CA LEU A 871 28.28 23.39 2.28
C LEU A 871 26.88 23.39 1.64
N ARG A 872 26.73 23.92 0.42
CA ARG A 872 25.45 23.89 -0.31
C ARG A 872 25.60 23.39 -1.74
N ALA A 873 24.83 22.38 -2.14
CA ALA A 873 24.91 21.80 -3.48
C ALA A 873 26.35 21.36 -3.83
N ILE A 874 27.03 20.73 -2.86
CA ILE A 874 28.43 20.28 -2.97
C ILE A 874 28.48 18.76 -2.91
N LEU A 875 27.95 18.18 -1.83
CA LEU A 875 28.14 16.78 -1.48
C LEU A 875 27.26 15.86 -2.34
N HIS A 876 26.17 16.36 -2.90
CA HIS A 876 25.37 15.63 -3.89
C HIS A 876 26.08 15.37 -5.24
N ASN A 877 27.20 16.06 -5.53
CA ASN A 877 28.02 15.84 -6.74
C ASN A 877 29.10 14.75 -6.56
N TRP A 878 29.14 14.08 -5.39
CA TRP A 878 30.17 13.12 -5.02
C TRP A 878 29.54 11.85 -4.46
N ASP A 879 30.21 10.71 -4.63
CA ASP A 879 29.88 9.47 -3.91
C ASP A 879 30.08 9.61 -2.38
N ASP A 880 29.57 8.64 -1.63
CA ASP A 880 29.56 8.65 -0.16
C ASP A 880 30.97 8.65 0.46
N ASP A 881 31.95 8.04 -0.21
CA ASP A 881 33.34 7.97 0.27
C ASP A 881 33.98 9.35 0.18
N LYS A 882 33.84 10.02 -0.97
CA LYS A 882 34.30 11.39 -1.19
C LYS A 882 33.53 12.40 -0.35
N ALA A 883 32.22 12.23 -0.18
CA ALA A 883 31.41 13.09 0.70
C ALA A 883 31.87 13.00 2.17
N ALA A 884 32.09 11.77 2.68
CA ALA A 884 32.65 11.56 4.01
C ALA A 884 34.09 12.10 4.13
N GLN A 885 34.91 12.00 3.08
CA GLN A 885 36.25 12.59 3.05
C GLN A 885 36.22 14.12 3.16
N ILE A 886 35.36 14.78 2.39
CA ILE A 886 35.18 16.25 2.41
C ILE A 886 34.79 16.71 3.83
N LEU A 887 33.85 16.02 4.46
CA LEU A 887 33.40 16.32 5.82
C LEU A 887 34.50 16.05 6.87
N SER A 888 35.23 14.93 6.75
CA SER A 888 36.31 14.61 7.70
C SER A 888 37.50 15.58 7.63
N ASN A 889 37.71 16.27 6.50
CA ASN A 889 38.69 17.36 6.38
C ASN A 889 38.31 18.63 7.17
N ILE A 890 37.04 18.80 7.55
CA ILE A 890 36.55 19.94 8.33
C ILE A 890 36.74 19.70 9.83
N VAL A 891 36.50 18.46 10.29
CA VAL A 891 36.52 18.07 11.72
C VAL A 891 37.78 18.54 12.49
N PRO A 892 39.02 18.40 11.99
CA PRO A 892 40.24 18.85 12.68
C PRO A 892 40.33 20.36 12.95
N SER A 893 39.46 21.16 12.31
CA SER A 893 39.43 22.62 12.44
C SER A 893 38.23 23.12 13.24
N MET A 894 37.30 22.24 13.63
CA MET A 894 36.15 22.58 14.46
C MET A 894 36.54 22.85 15.91
N SER A 895 35.94 23.88 16.54
CA SER A 895 35.87 24.00 17.99
C SER A 895 34.67 23.20 18.53
N ALA A 896 34.57 23.06 19.85
CA ALA A 896 33.45 22.34 20.48
C ALA A 896 32.08 22.99 20.18
N ASP A 897 32.06 24.29 19.89
CA ASP A 897 30.86 25.05 19.54
C ASP A 897 30.61 25.21 18.03
N SER A 898 31.51 24.71 17.17
CA SER A 898 31.35 24.68 15.71
C SER A 898 30.27 23.69 15.27
N LEU A 899 29.55 24.02 14.20
CA LEU A 899 28.69 23.09 13.47
C LEU A 899 29.05 23.05 11.98
N VAL A 900 28.92 21.87 11.37
CA VAL A 900 28.84 21.73 9.92
C VAL A 900 27.38 21.87 9.51
N LEU A 901 27.11 22.68 8.49
CA LEU A 901 25.80 22.93 7.92
C LEU A 901 25.77 22.41 6.47
N ILE A 902 25.00 21.36 6.20
CA ILE A 902 24.87 20.76 4.87
C ILE A 902 23.50 21.17 4.31
N ASP A 903 23.48 22.13 3.36
CA ASP A 903 22.28 22.61 2.64
C ASP A 903 22.13 21.84 1.33
N GLU A 904 21.37 20.76 1.38
CA GLU A 904 21.16 19.81 0.28
C GLU A 904 19.68 19.43 0.17
N VAL A 905 19.33 18.64 -0.85
CA VAL A 905 18.00 18.03 -0.91
C VAL A 905 18.03 16.73 -0.10
N VAL A 906 17.11 16.61 0.86
CA VAL A 906 16.94 15.38 1.65
C VAL A 906 15.71 14.65 1.15
N ILE A 907 15.94 13.52 0.48
CA ILE A 907 14.89 12.69 -0.11
C ILE A 907 14.09 11.99 0.99
N ALA A 908 12.77 11.89 0.79
CA ALA A 908 11.89 11.13 1.66
C ALA A 908 11.98 9.63 1.34
N ASP A 909 12.09 8.77 2.36
CA ASP A 909 12.20 7.31 2.19
C ASP A 909 10.98 6.68 1.49
N GLN A 910 9.84 7.37 1.43
CA GLN A 910 8.64 6.99 0.69
C GLN A 910 7.95 8.23 0.10
N GLY A 911 7.31 8.09 -1.07
CA GLY A 911 6.44 9.13 -1.64
C GLY A 911 7.15 10.44 -2.03
N SER A 912 8.43 10.38 -2.41
CA SER A 912 9.20 11.56 -2.80
C SER A 912 8.56 12.30 -3.98
N HIS A 913 8.49 13.62 -3.90
CA HIS A 913 8.02 14.48 -4.99
C HIS A 913 8.91 14.33 -6.24
N VAL A 914 8.33 14.57 -7.43
CA VAL A 914 9.00 14.39 -8.73
C VAL A 914 10.29 15.21 -8.86
N TRP A 915 10.38 16.36 -8.18
CA TRP A 915 11.59 17.18 -8.22
C TRP A 915 12.80 16.55 -7.48
N PRO A 916 12.74 16.23 -6.17
CA PRO A 916 13.84 15.51 -5.51
C PRO A 916 14.23 14.20 -6.21
N ALA A 917 13.26 13.40 -6.67
CA ALA A 917 13.53 12.14 -7.37
C ALA A 917 14.18 12.35 -8.76
N GLY A 918 13.76 13.39 -9.50
CA GLY A 918 14.39 13.76 -10.76
C GLY A 918 15.79 14.36 -10.59
N LEU A 919 16.03 15.06 -9.47
CA LEU A 919 17.34 15.62 -9.14
C LEU A 919 18.35 14.53 -8.77
N ASP A 920 17.92 13.48 -8.06
CA ASP A 920 18.75 12.29 -7.83
C ASP A 920 19.26 11.67 -9.13
N LEU A 921 18.33 11.39 -10.06
CA LEU A 921 18.68 10.88 -11.39
C LEU A 921 19.54 11.88 -12.18
N GLN A 922 19.38 13.20 -11.97
CA GLN A 922 20.24 14.21 -12.58
C GLN A 922 21.68 14.14 -12.04
N MET A 923 21.86 13.89 -10.73
CA MET A 923 23.17 13.71 -10.11
C MET A 923 23.85 12.42 -10.60
N TYR A 924 23.12 11.31 -10.60
CA TYR A 924 23.61 10.04 -11.14
C TYR A 924 24.03 10.15 -12.61
N THR A 925 23.20 10.81 -13.43
CA THR A 925 23.43 10.96 -14.88
C THR A 925 24.65 11.82 -15.23
N LEU A 926 24.97 12.84 -14.42
CA LEU A 926 26.06 13.80 -14.72
C LEU A 926 27.36 13.56 -13.94
N PHE A 927 27.29 12.91 -12.78
CA PHE A 927 28.41 12.78 -11.84
C PHE A 927 28.64 11.35 -11.34
N GLY A 928 27.69 10.42 -11.51
CA GLY A 928 27.75 9.10 -10.88
C GLY A 928 27.49 9.13 -9.36
N SER A 929 26.84 10.18 -8.86
CA SER A 929 26.51 10.40 -7.45
C SER A 929 24.99 10.36 -7.23
N SER A 930 24.52 10.79 -6.06
CA SER A 930 23.09 10.76 -5.70
C SER A 930 22.70 11.93 -4.79
N GLU A 931 21.41 12.26 -4.82
CA GLU A 931 20.73 12.88 -3.68
C GLU A 931 20.49 11.81 -2.60
N ARG A 932 20.21 12.22 -1.35
CA ARG A 932 20.28 11.28 -0.22
C ARG A 932 19.11 11.39 0.76
N THR A 933 18.69 10.25 1.30
CA THR A 933 17.75 10.17 2.41
C THR A 933 18.43 10.55 3.73
N ALA A 934 17.63 10.78 4.78
CA ALA A 934 18.18 11.08 6.11
C ALA A 934 19.09 9.95 6.64
N SER A 935 18.70 8.68 6.44
CA SER A 935 19.47 7.52 6.88
C SER A 935 20.82 7.36 6.14
N GLN A 936 20.89 7.75 4.87
CA GLN A 936 22.14 7.81 4.11
C GLN A 936 23.04 8.95 4.62
N TRP A 937 22.48 10.11 4.93
CA TRP A 937 23.23 11.21 5.54
C TRP A 937 23.84 10.84 6.90
N ASP A 938 23.07 10.15 7.76
CA ASP A 938 23.57 9.70 9.07
C ASP A 938 24.80 8.79 8.93
N SER A 939 24.78 7.86 7.96
CA SER A 939 25.93 6.98 7.64
C SER A 939 27.17 7.77 7.21
N ILE A 940 27.01 8.79 6.36
CA ILE A 940 28.11 9.64 5.88
C ILE A 940 28.68 10.50 7.01
N LEU A 941 27.82 11.10 7.84
CA LEU A 941 28.23 11.84 9.03
C LEU A 941 29.01 10.94 9.99
N ASP A 942 28.50 9.73 10.25
CA ASP A 942 29.13 8.77 11.15
C ASP A 942 30.58 8.46 10.72
N ARG A 943 30.76 8.14 9.43
CA ARG A 943 32.05 7.88 8.78
C ARG A 943 32.99 9.09 8.78
N ALA A 944 32.45 10.30 8.71
CA ALA A 944 33.23 11.53 8.73
C ALA A 944 33.74 11.93 10.14
N GLY A 945 33.32 11.23 11.20
CA GLY A 945 33.60 11.62 12.58
C GLY A 945 32.63 12.68 13.12
N LEU A 946 31.48 12.87 12.46
CA LEU A 946 30.41 13.78 12.83
C LEU A 946 29.22 13.01 13.42
N ARG A 947 28.32 13.73 14.09
CA ARG A 947 26.99 13.26 14.49
C ARG A 947 25.93 14.26 14.02
N PRO A 948 24.72 13.81 13.63
CA PRO A 948 23.61 14.72 13.41
C PRO A 948 23.23 15.47 14.70
N VAL A 949 22.70 16.67 14.53
CA VAL A 949 22.13 17.52 15.60
C VAL A 949 20.68 17.85 15.28
N ALA A 950 20.40 18.30 14.06
CA ALA A 950 19.05 18.60 13.59
C ALA A 950 18.99 18.60 12.06
N VAL A 951 17.80 18.40 11.50
CA VAL A 951 17.50 18.68 10.08
C VAL A 951 16.39 19.70 10.01
N LYS A 952 16.60 20.81 9.29
CA LYS A 952 15.61 21.88 9.13
C LYS A 952 15.26 22.07 7.66
N LYS A 953 14.04 21.69 7.28
CA LYS A 953 13.49 21.92 5.94
C LYS A 953 13.09 23.38 5.78
N TYR A 954 13.51 24.03 4.69
CA TYR A 954 13.07 25.37 4.32
C TYR A 954 12.23 25.39 3.03
N ALA A 955 12.27 24.30 2.25
CA ALA A 955 11.36 24.04 1.14
C ALA A 955 10.80 22.60 1.26
N PRO A 956 9.66 22.38 1.96
CA PRO A 956 9.24 21.05 2.41
C PRO A 956 8.83 20.08 1.29
N VAL A 957 8.36 20.56 0.14
CA VAL A 957 8.01 19.70 -1.02
C VAL A 957 9.21 19.50 -1.93
N MET A 958 10.01 20.55 -2.12
CA MET A 958 11.24 20.50 -2.91
C MET A 958 12.41 19.84 -2.16
N GLY A 959 12.20 19.43 -0.91
CA GLY A 959 13.14 18.67 -0.08
C GLY A 959 14.36 19.46 0.44
N SER A 960 14.46 20.75 0.12
CA SER A 960 15.65 21.54 0.47
C SER A 960 15.75 21.77 1.97
N SER A 961 16.86 21.34 2.55
CA SER A 961 17.04 21.17 3.99
C SER A 961 18.46 21.54 4.42
N VAL A 962 18.60 22.11 5.62
CA VAL A 962 19.90 22.25 6.28
C VAL A 962 20.04 21.16 7.34
N ILE A 963 21.03 20.28 7.17
CA ILE A 963 21.45 19.30 8.17
C ILE A 963 22.55 19.95 9.03
N PHE A 964 22.33 19.97 10.33
CA PHE A 964 23.27 20.46 11.33
C PHE A 964 24.02 19.25 11.90
N ALA A 965 25.35 19.29 11.86
CA ALA A 965 26.20 18.23 12.38
C ALA A 965 27.31 18.78 13.29
N ALA A 966 27.64 18.02 14.34
CA ALA A 966 28.66 18.34 15.33
C ALA A 966 29.78 17.27 15.32
N PRO A 967 31.00 17.56 15.78
CA PRO A 967 32.03 16.53 15.94
C PRO A 967 31.60 15.47 16.97
N LYS A 968 31.95 14.21 16.71
CA LYS A 968 31.94 13.16 17.74
C LYS A 968 33.03 13.48 18.77
N LEU A 969 32.64 13.77 20.01
CA LEU A 969 33.58 14.04 21.10
C LEU A 969 34.43 12.79 21.38
N VAL A 970 35.75 12.97 21.45
CA VAL A 970 36.73 11.87 21.66
C VAL A 970 36.91 11.54 23.15
N ASP A 971 36.43 12.41 24.06
CA ASP A 971 36.63 12.29 25.50
C ASP A 971 35.30 12.17 26.26
N ALA A 972 35.14 11.08 27.01
CA ALA A 972 33.91 10.74 27.74
C ALA A 972 33.64 11.66 28.95
N SER A 973 34.61 12.50 29.34
CA SER A 973 34.52 13.40 30.50
C SER A 973 33.84 14.76 30.24
N LEU A 974 33.51 15.08 28.98
CA LEU A 974 32.93 16.39 28.57
C LEU A 974 31.42 16.37 28.26
N ASN A 975 30.73 15.27 28.58
CA ASN A 975 29.31 15.05 28.23
C ASN A 975 28.31 16.07 28.79
N GLU A 976 28.66 16.88 29.80
CA GLU A 976 27.71 17.82 30.43
C GLU A 976 27.54 19.16 29.70
N GLN A 977 28.53 19.63 28.92
CA GLN A 977 28.48 20.97 28.31
C GLN A 977 27.76 21.06 26.96
N HIS A 978 27.51 19.93 26.29
CA HIS A 978 26.78 19.89 25.00
C HIS A 978 25.40 19.22 25.11
N SER A 979 24.81 19.24 26.31
CA SER A 979 23.42 18.85 26.59
C SER A 979 22.40 19.89 26.06
N LEU A 980 22.44 20.15 24.74
CA LEU A 980 21.22 20.48 24.02
C LEU A 980 20.50 19.14 23.79
N ALA A 981 19.24 19.06 24.27
CA ALA A 981 18.46 17.83 24.31
C ALA A 981 18.40 17.11 22.96
N ASP A 982 18.21 15.78 22.99
CA ASP A 982 18.06 14.94 21.80
C ASP A 982 17.03 15.51 20.80
N THR A 983 17.51 16.20 19.76
CA THR A 983 16.66 16.81 18.72
C THR A 983 16.51 15.94 17.48
N TYR A 984 16.04 14.70 17.68
CA TYR A 984 14.95 14.19 16.82
C TYR A 984 13.57 14.67 17.29
N VAL A 985 13.51 15.52 18.32
CA VAL A 985 12.29 16.22 18.75
C VAL A 985 12.52 17.73 18.75
N SER A 986 11.74 18.48 17.97
CA SER A 986 11.43 19.86 18.36
C SER A 986 9.93 20.02 18.52
N LYS A 987 9.49 20.18 19.77
CA LYS A 987 8.16 20.71 20.11
C LYS A 987 7.95 22.02 19.34
N PRO A 988 6.75 22.31 18.80
CA PRO A 988 6.48 23.59 18.18
C PRO A 988 6.55 24.70 19.22
N THR A 989 7.35 25.73 18.95
CA THR A 989 7.20 27.02 19.62
C THR A 989 5.87 27.61 19.19
N THR A 990 4.89 27.63 20.10
CA THR A 990 3.58 28.25 19.82
C THR A 990 3.75 29.77 19.78
N VAL A 991 3.76 30.35 18.59
CA VAL A 991 3.62 31.81 18.45
C VAL A 991 2.17 32.16 18.72
N THR A 992 1.87 32.63 19.92
CA THR A 992 0.59 33.27 20.24
C THR A 992 0.46 34.56 19.43
N VAL A 993 -0.45 34.54 18.45
CA VAL A 993 -0.95 35.76 17.80
C VAL A 993 -2.08 36.30 18.67
N ASN A 994 -1.93 37.53 19.14
CA ASN A 994 -3.01 38.36 19.69
C ASN A 994 -3.81 39.01 18.55
#